data_AF-A0A269PIS2-F1
#
_entry.id   AF-A0A269PIS2-F1
#
_cell.length_a   1.000
_cell.length_b   1.000
_cell.length_c   1.000
_cell.angle_alpha   90.00
_cell.angle_beta   90.00
_cell.angle_gamma   90.00
#
_symmetry.space_group_name_H-M   'P 1'
#
loop_
_entity.id
_entity.type
_entity.pdbx_description
1 polymer ?
#
loop_
_entity_poly.entity_id
_entity_poly.type
_entity_poly.pdbx_seq_one_letter_code
_entity_poly.pdbx_strand_id
1 'polypeptide(L)'
;MLKAHLSIIGLDANFGGYSNIDLVERAFYQGSVAKQFSLATSADKSKLVADSVARLASTNNLNIQDINIIELSQNTDLALALTQSEILIAQNKLVALVGVNIFSSTDEDDLKQKSATISFDESFISYNQVEGIVSILIAHSDFARQNALYIYSNIKSFAVGDNVTQTSSLALEQANITAEQVHLLEVSANADKTLSDIEQQGLLQTYQNDSVLNTALSCAKSVTGEGGEFSQLAGLLKCIISLQQRYIPAINEWQNANSNVLSLYQTSAFYIPTESRPWYPNSDGSAHIAAYSCQTTDNYCQIILEENLLAATSLTTNERFPVQDIRNNGFIANGDLSIFLLSADDEKSLLDKMASLNSLTSLSLKELAKSCFAQFDEQEQYAVVLLGESLAELNKEISLAEQGITKAFLDDSNWKTPKGSFFTAKPVGKGENISFMYPGIGATYVGLGRDLFHLFPQIYQSVAALADDIAVTLKDTLLNPRSINRLGFKALKQRDLALRGSLADIAEAGVGYACVFTKIFEDVFNVKADFATGYSMGEVSMYAALGCWQQPGIMSARLAASDTFNNKLCGDLLTLRDHWNMPKNSDDNELIWETYTIKATVEEFALASTDEPKVFCTIVNTPDSLLVAGYPPACQKVIKKLGVRAMALNMANAIHSAPAYSEYNDMTQLYTMDVTERIKTKMYSSSCYLPIPQRSKAIATSIAKCLCDRVDFPRLVNTLHKKGAQVFIEMGPGRSLSSWVDKILDSKVTNNTKLNSMNHLSVPVNAKGTSDELTYMRAVAKLVSHGVIMELSHLFHGSMIVKK
;
A
#
# COMPACT_ATOMS: atom_id res chain seq x y z
N MET A 1 23.27 -2.44 30.76
CA MET A 1 21.82 -2.45 31.05
C MET A 1 21.41 -1.02 31.31
N LEU A 2 20.41 -0.51 30.59
CA LEU A 2 19.65 0.65 31.07
C LEU A 2 19.18 0.35 32.50
N LYS A 3 19.30 1.32 33.40
CA LYS A 3 18.80 1.19 34.76
C LYS A 3 17.28 1.36 34.82
N ALA A 4 16.67 1.96 33.79
CA ALA A 4 15.23 2.20 33.67
C ALA A 4 14.69 1.81 32.29
N HIS A 5 13.54 1.14 32.25
CA HIS A 5 12.80 0.90 30.99
C HIS A 5 12.10 2.21 30.58
N LEU A 6 12.43 2.74 29.41
CA LEU A 6 11.96 4.04 28.93
C LEU A 6 10.90 3.85 27.85
N SER A 7 9.74 4.49 28.02
CA SER A 7 8.64 4.47 27.05
C SER A 7 8.37 5.87 26.52
N ILE A 8 8.16 5.96 25.21
CA ILE A 8 7.74 7.20 24.53
C ILE A 8 6.22 7.30 24.60
N ILE A 9 5.73 8.32 25.30
CA ILE A 9 4.30 8.49 25.59
C ILE A 9 3.68 9.74 24.93
N GLY A 10 4.48 10.58 24.27
CA GLY A 10 3.96 11.75 23.58
C GLY A 10 4.91 12.27 22.52
N LEU A 11 4.33 12.78 21.44
CA LEU A 11 5.02 13.30 20.27
C LEU A 11 4.40 14.63 19.87
N ASP A 12 5.25 15.61 19.59
CA ASP A 12 4.85 16.87 18.93
C ASP A 12 5.98 17.32 18.00
N ALA A 13 5.62 17.84 16.83
CA ALA A 13 6.61 18.35 15.90
C ALA A 13 5.98 19.36 14.95
N ASN A 14 6.78 20.34 14.55
CA ASN A 14 6.44 21.31 13.52
C ASN A 14 7.73 21.78 12.81
N PHE A 15 7.77 21.71 11.50
CA PHE A 15 8.87 22.24 10.68
C PHE A 15 8.40 22.49 9.25
N GLY A 16 9.04 23.41 8.53
CA GLY A 16 8.87 23.55 7.08
C GLY A 16 7.40 23.63 6.59
N GLY A 17 6.54 24.28 7.37
CA GLY A 17 5.10 24.44 7.07
C GLY A 17 4.21 23.26 7.47
N TYR A 18 4.78 22.16 7.98
CA TYR A 18 4.05 21.04 8.56
C TYR A 18 3.69 21.36 10.01
N SER A 19 2.46 21.83 10.22
CA SER A 19 2.02 22.43 11.50
C SER A 19 1.65 21.42 12.59
N ASN A 20 1.63 20.12 12.29
CA ASN A 20 1.29 19.07 13.24
C ASN A 20 1.98 17.75 12.87
N ILE A 21 1.92 16.80 13.80
CA ILE A 21 2.60 15.51 13.70
C ILE A 21 2.10 14.60 12.57
N ASP A 22 0.84 14.68 12.16
CA ASP A 22 0.30 13.90 11.03
C ASP A 22 0.85 14.40 9.69
N LEU A 23 1.02 15.72 9.55
CA LEU A 23 1.70 16.32 8.39
C LEU A 23 3.20 15.96 8.39
N VAL A 24 3.83 15.94 9.56
CA VAL A 24 5.24 15.52 9.72
C VAL A 24 5.42 14.05 9.34
N GLU A 25 4.56 13.17 9.83
CA GLU A 25 4.56 11.75 9.46
C GLU A 25 4.40 11.57 7.96
N ARG A 26 3.39 12.23 7.36
CA ARG A 26 3.18 12.19 5.91
C ARG A 26 4.42 12.64 5.13
N ALA A 27 5.10 13.70 5.57
CA ALA A 27 6.34 14.15 4.95
C ALA A 27 7.46 13.10 5.05
N PHE A 28 7.61 12.44 6.21
CA PHE A 28 8.56 11.34 6.38
C PHE A 28 8.24 10.13 5.51
N TYR A 29 6.96 9.76 5.38
CA TYR A 29 6.53 8.67 4.52
C TYR A 29 6.74 8.99 3.04
N GLN A 30 6.42 10.19 2.59
CA GLN A 30 6.63 10.59 1.19
C GLN A 30 8.12 10.79 0.83
N GLY A 31 8.99 10.96 1.83
CA GLY A 31 10.42 11.20 1.63
C GLY A 31 10.73 12.47 0.84
N SER A 32 9.78 13.41 0.76
CA SER A 32 9.88 14.63 -0.04
C SER A 32 10.44 15.78 0.80
N VAL A 33 11.30 16.62 0.21
CA VAL A 33 11.89 17.76 0.92
C VAL A 33 10.79 18.68 1.44
N ALA A 34 10.92 19.07 2.71
CA ALA A 34 10.05 20.04 3.34
C ALA A 34 10.02 21.35 2.55
N LYS A 35 8.83 21.96 2.46
CA LYS A 35 8.72 23.31 1.92
C LYS A 35 9.44 24.26 2.88
N GLN A 36 10.19 25.23 2.35
CA GLN A 36 10.81 26.24 3.20
C GLN A 36 9.74 27.25 3.63
N PHE A 37 9.34 27.17 4.90
CA PHE A 37 8.47 28.12 5.56
C PHE A 37 9.10 28.53 6.88
N SER A 38 9.01 29.82 7.21
CA SER A 38 9.32 30.25 8.58
C SER A 38 8.21 29.78 9.51
N LEU A 39 8.59 29.36 10.72
CA LEU A 39 7.62 29.08 11.76
C LEU A 39 6.86 30.37 12.09
N ALA A 40 5.53 30.34 11.99
CA ALA A 40 4.67 31.52 12.18
C ALA A 40 4.84 32.23 13.55
N THR A 41 5.46 31.55 14.52
CA THR A 41 5.75 32.03 15.88
C THR A 41 7.27 32.19 16.15
N SER A 42 8.11 32.33 15.13
CA SER A 42 9.58 32.42 15.22
C SER A 42 10.11 33.54 16.13
N ALA A 43 9.28 34.51 16.53
CA ALA A 43 9.68 35.62 17.39
C ALA A 43 9.98 35.25 18.86
N ASP A 44 9.52 34.09 19.37
CA ASP A 44 9.78 33.68 20.77
C ASP A 44 9.94 32.16 20.93
N LYS A 45 11.20 31.70 21.03
CA LYS A 45 11.56 30.30 21.30
C LYS A 45 10.86 29.76 22.55
N SER A 46 10.80 30.53 23.63
CA SER A 46 10.28 30.07 24.93
C SER A 46 8.79 29.75 24.83
N LYS A 47 8.04 30.58 24.08
CA LYS A 47 6.63 30.34 23.81
C LYS A 47 6.42 29.09 22.96
N LEU A 48 7.23 28.88 21.92
CA LEU A 48 7.14 27.69 21.06
C LEU A 48 7.35 26.40 21.86
N VAL A 49 8.34 26.39 22.76
CA VAL A 49 8.60 25.27 23.68
C VAL A 49 7.42 25.06 24.63
N ALA A 50 6.92 26.13 25.27
CA ALA A 50 5.80 26.06 26.20
C ALA A 50 4.53 25.50 25.53
N ASP A 51 4.20 25.99 24.32
CA ASP A 51 3.03 25.55 23.56
C ASP A 51 3.16 24.06 23.16
N SER A 52 4.36 23.62 22.77
CA SER A 52 4.63 22.21 22.44
C SER A 52 4.46 21.28 23.64
N VAL A 53 5.08 21.63 24.78
CA VAL A 53 4.97 20.83 26.01
C VAL A 53 3.54 20.83 26.54
N ALA A 54 2.80 21.93 26.39
CA ALA A 54 1.38 21.97 26.71
C ALA A 54 0.54 21.00 25.85
N ARG A 55 0.85 20.86 24.55
CA ARG A 55 0.20 19.85 23.68
C ARG A 55 0.51 18.42 24.13
N LEU A 56 1.76 18.14 24.50
CA LEU A 56 2.17 16.84 25.04
C LEU A 56 1.41 16.49 26.33
N ALA A 57 1.32 17.45 27.26
CA ALA A 57 0.61 17.31 28.53
C ALA A 57 -0.89 17.08 28.31
N SER A 58 -1.52 17.95 27.50
CA SER A 58 -2.96 17.90 27.22
C SER A 58 -3.38 16.60 26.54
N THR A 59 -2.56 16.08 25.62
CA THR A 59 -2.86 14.84 24.88
C THR A 59 -2.85 13.60 25.79
N ASN A 60 -2.02 13.63 26.83
CA ASN A 60 -1.83 12.55 27.79
C ASN A 60 -2.60 12.75 29.10
N ASN A 61 -3.41 13.82 29.20
CA ASN A 61 -4.11 14.21 30.42
C ASN A 61 -3.18 14.34 31.65
N LEU A 62 -2.01 14.96 31.44
CA LEU A 62 -0.98 15.19 32.45
C LEU A 62 -0.94 16.66 32.86
N ASN A 63 -0.53 16.95 34.10
CA ASN A 63 -0.23 18.31 34.52
C ASN A 63 1.14 18.72 33.96
N ILE A 64 1.20 19.86 33.28
CA ILE A 64 2.43 20.40 32.70
C ILE A 64 3.52 20.63 33.76
N GLN A 65 3.14 20.92 35.00
CA GLN A 65 4.08 21.15 36.11
C GLN A 65 4.86 19.89 36.53
N ASP A 66 4.35 18.71 36.19
CA ASP A 66 5.00 17.43 36.49
C ASP A 66 6.04 17.04 35.43
N ILE A 67 6.07 17.77 34.31
CA ILE A 67 6.95 17.52 33.16
C ILE A 67 8.23 18.35 33.32
N ASN A 68 9.36 17.66 33.36
CA ASN A 68 10.68 18.27 33.40
C ASN A 68 11.13 18.47 31.95
N ILE A 69 11.45 19.70 31.57
CA ILE A 69 11.85 20.04 30.21
C ILE A 69 13.37 19.99 30.10
N ILE A 70 13.89 19.21 29.14
CA ILE A 70 15.29 19.24 28.73
C ILE A 70 15.33 19.77 27.30
N GLU A 71 15.74 21.02 27.16
CA GLU A 71 16.01 21.61 25.84
C GLU A 71 17.40 21.22 25.36
N LEU A 72 17.49 20.69 24.15
CA LEU A 72 18.78 20.48 23.50
C LEU A 72 19.41 21.83 23.19
N SER A 73 20.74 21.86 23.30
CA SER A 73 21.58 23.02 22.96
C SER A 73 22.99 22.55 22.58
N GLN A 74 23.84 23.49 22.18
CA GLN A 74 25.28 23.24 21.96
C GLN A 74 25.97 22.55 23.14
N ASN A 75 25.51 22.76 24.38
CA ASN A 75 26.08 22.14 25.58
C ASN A 75 25.26 20.93 26.08
N THR A 76 24.16 20.58 25.42
CA THR A 76 23.28 19.48 25.81
C THR A 76 22.72 18.86 24.54
N ASP A 77 23.53 18.02 23.92
CA ASP A 77 23.09 17.19 22.79
C ASP A 77 22.13 16.08 23.25
N LEU A 78 21.63 15.30 22.29
CA LEU A 78 20.71 14.20 22.57
C LEU A 78 21.32 13.13 23.51
N ALA A 79 22.62 12.87 23.40
CA ALA A 79 23.30 11.87 24.20
C ALA A 79 23.28 12.25 25.70
N LEU A 80 23.63 13.50 25.99
CA LEU A 80 23.57 14.04 27.35
C LEU A 80 22.12 14.17 27.83
N ALA A 81 21.21 14.62 26.97
CA ALA A 81 19.79 14.76 27.30
C ALA A 81 19.15 13.42 27.70
N LEU A 82 19.48 12.32 27.01
CA LEU A 82 19.02 10.97 27.37
C LEU A 82 19.62 10.50 28.70
N THR A 83 20.89 10.77 28.95
CA THR A 83 21.55 10.44 30.23
C THR A 83 20.90 11.19 31.40
N GLN A 84 20.61 12.48 31.23
CA GLN A 84 19.86 13.28 32.21
C GLN A 84 18.43 12.78 32.39
N SER A 85 17.78 12.36 31.30
CA SER A 85 16.44 11.78 31.32
C SER A 85 16.39 10.51 32.16
N GLU A 86 17.36 9.61 32.01
CA GLU A 86 17.44 8.37 32.80
C GLU A 86 17.51 8.67 34.31
N ILE A 87 18.31 9.68 34.70
CA ILE A 87 18.44 10.11 36.11
C ILE A 87 17.10 10.64 36.65
N LEU A 88 16.42 11.51 35.90
CA LEU A 88 15.14 12.09 36.31
C LEU A 88 14.03 11.02 36.34
N ILE A 89 13.99 10.12 35.36
CA ILE A 89 13.00 9.05 35.27
C ILE A 89 13.20 8.02 36.39
N ALA A 90 14.45 7.73 36.78
CA ALA A 90 14.73 6.93 37.98
C ALA A 90 14.24 7.58 39.29
N GLN A 91 13.97 8.89 39.27
CA GLN A 91 13.32 9.64 40.35
C GLN A 91 11.80 9.75 40.17
N ASN A 92 11.20 8.94 39.30
CA ASN A 92 9.78 8.94 38.94
C ASN A 92 9.27 10.27 38.33
N LYS A 93 10.15 11.00 37.64
CA LYS A 93 9.76 12.23 36.93
C LYS A 93 9.43 11.96 35.47
N LEU A 94 8.55 12.78 34.91
CA LEU A 94 8.28 12.84 33.47
C LEU A 94 9.27 13.80 32.80
N VAL A 95 9.73 13.46 31.60
CA VAL A 95 10.73 14.26 30.89
C VAL A 95 10.28 14.55 29.47
N ALA A 96 10.23 15.83 29.10
CA ALA A 96 10.05 16.27 27.72
C ALA A 96 11.41 16.68 27.15
N LEU A 97 11.88 15.96 26.14
CA LEU A 97 13.03 16.36 25.32
C LEU A 97 12.55 17.32 24.24
N VAL A 98 13.20 18.47 24.10
CA VAL A 98 12.81 19.51 23.15
C VAL A 98 13.99 20.00 22.33
N GLY A 99 13.88 19.93 21.01
CA GLY A 99 14.91 20.36 20.06
C GLY A 99 14.32 21.43 19.16
N VAL A 100 14.96 22.60 19.09
CA VAL A 100 14.43 23.78 18.39
C VAL A 100 15.51 24.42 17.55
N ASN A 101 15.17 24.77 16.32
CA ASN A 101 15.97 25.63 15.46
C ASN A 101 15.13 26.79 14.94
N ILE A 102 15.62 28.01 15.12
CA ILE A 102 15.01 29.26 14.65
C ILE A 102 16.13 30.13 14.07
N PHE A 103 15.91 30.72 12.90
CA PHE A 103 16.92 31.56 12.26
C PHE A 103 17.07 32.90 12.98
N SER A 104 18.31 33.37 13.12
CA SER A 104 18.63 34.65 13.74
C SER A 104 18.55 35.84 12.77
N SER A 105 18.59 35.60 11.45
CA SER A 105 18.40 36.60 10.39
C SER A 105 17.99 35.95 9.06
N THR A 106 17.15 36.64 8.28
CA THR A 106 16.70 36.23 6.93
C THR A 106 17.77 36.56 5.89
N ASP A 107 18.80 35.71 5.74
CA ASP A 107 19.60 35.73 4.52
C ASP A 107 18.86 34.94 3.43
N GLU A 108 18.12 35.66 2.57
CA GLU A 108 17.27 35.10 1.51
C GLU A 108 18.08 34.43 0.36
N ASP A 109 19.41 34.55 0.34
CA ASP A 109 20.23 34.24 -0.85
C ASP A 109 20.66 32.76 -1.02
N ASP A 110 20.41 31.88 -0.03
CA ASP A 110 20.84 30.46 -0.08
C ASP A 110 19.69 29.46 -0.37
N LEU A 111 18.51 29.97 -0.72
CA LEU A 111 17.23 29.25 -0.84
C LEU A 111 17.03 28.54 -2.18
N LYS A 112 18.06 27.90 -2.75
CA LYS A 112 17.89 27.02 -3.91
C LYS A 112 17.64 25.60 -3.45
N GLN A 113 16.49 25.06 -3.84
CA GLN A 113 15.99 23.71 -3.54
C GLN A 113 17.10 22.64 -3.69
N LYS A 114 17.63 22.17 -2.55
CA LYS A 114 18.58 21.04 -2.50
C LYS A 114 17.85 19.72 -2.31
N SER A 115 18.45 18.68 -2.88
CA SER A 115 17.91 17.33 -3.13
C SER A 115 17.44 16.58 -1.87
N ALA A 116 16.46 15.69 -2.03
CA ALA A 116 15.96 14.74 -1.01
C ALA A 116 16.90 13.53 -0.82
N THR A 117 18.19 13.79 -0.62
CA THR A 117 19.24 12.78 -0.41
C THR A 117 20.12 13.11 0.79
N ILE A 118 21.16 12.31 1.05
CA ILE A 118 22.02 12.37 2.25
C ILE A 118 23.50 12.35 1.88
N SER A 119 24.38 12.72 2.82
CA SER A 119 25.84 12.78 2.63
C SER A 119 26.52 11.48 2.20
N PHE A 120 25.83 10.34 2.34
CA PHE A 120 26.31 9.04 1.87
C PHE A 120 26.15 8.83 0.36
N ASP A 121 25.34 9.68 -0.29
CA ASP A 121 25.09 9.67 -1.73
C ASP A 121 26.23 10.37 -2.47
N GLU A 122 26.69 9.78 -3.56
CA GLU A 122 27.69 10.41 -4.44
C GLU A 122 27.21 11.76 -5.03
N SER A 123 25.89 11.94 -5.18
CA SER A 123 25.28 13.16 -5.70
C SER A 123 25.00 14.23 -4.64
N PHE A 124 25.31 13.97 -3.36
CA PHE A 124 25.06 14.92 -2.28
C PHE A 124 25.89 16.20 -2.42
N ILE A 125 25.25 17.34 -2.16
CA ILE A 125 25.89 18.66 -2.19
C ILE A 125 25.84 19.30 -0.81
N SER A 126 24.64 19.51 -0.26
CA SER A 126 24.42 20.04 1.09
C SER A 126 22.95 19.85 1.47
N TYR A 127 22.65 19.95 2.77
CA TYR A 127 21.27 20.05 3.25
C TYR A 127 20.74 21.48 3.14
N ASN A 128 19.41 21.61 2.97
CA ASN A 128 18.72 22.86 3.23
C ASN A 128 18.75 23.17 4.72
N GLN A 129 18.76 24.44 5.11
CA GLN A 129 18.52 24.82 6.50
C GLN A 129 17.01 24.77 6.80
N VAL A 130 16.63 24.44 8.04
CA VAL A 130 15.22 24.33 8.46
C VAL A 130 14.95 24.91 9.83
N GLU A 131 13.90 25.74 9.95
CA GLU A 131 13.31 26.05 11.25
C GLU A 131 12.35 24.94 11.67
N GLY A 132 12.41 24.55 12.94
CA GLY A 132 11.58 23.49 13.45
C GLY A 132 11.62 23.34 14.96
N ILE A 133 10.61 22.68 15.49
CA ILE A 133 10.59 22.13 16.84
C ILE A 133 10.19 20.65 16.79
N VAL A 134 10.88 19.83 17.57
CA VAL A 134 10.44 18.48 17.95
C VAL A 134 10.37 18.42 19.46
N SER A 135 9.33 17.77 19.98
CA SER A 135 9.21 17.46 21.40
C SER A 135 8.75 16.03 21.62
N ILE A 136 9.46 15.31 22.48
CA ILE A 136 9.22 13.89 22.78
C ILE A 136 9.05 13.74 24.29
N LEU A 137 7.93 13.18 24.72
CA LEU A 137 7.64 12.92 26.13
C LEU A 137 8.02 11.48 26.48
N ILE A 138 8.90 11.33 27.47
CA ILE A 138 9.46 10.06 27.93
C ILE A 138 9.06 9.84 29.40
N ALA A 139 8.68 8.61 29.72
CA ALA A 139 8.37 8.17 31.07
C ALA A 139 8.97 6.80 31.36
N HIS A 140 8.98 6.43 32.65
CA HIS A 140 9.24 5.05 33.05
C HIS A 140 8.12 4.14 32.50
N SER A 141 8.47 2.98 31.92
CA SER A 141 7.48 2.07 31.32
C SER A 141 6.40 1.64 32.30
N ASP A 142 6.74 1.40 33.58
CA ASP A 142 5.74 1.04 34.59
C ASP A 142 4.79 2.18 34.90
N PHE A 143 5.25 3.43 34.92
CA PHE A 143 4.38 4.59 35.08
C PHE A 143 3.39 4.68 33.92
N ALA A 144 3.87 4.52 32.68
CA ALA A 144 3.03 4.54 31.50
C ALA A 144 1.95 3.45 31.55
N ARG A 145 2.31 2.22 31.95
CA ARG A 145 1.34 1.11 32.08
C ARG A 145 0.33 1.34 33.22
N GLN A 146 0.79 1.76 34.40
CA GLN A 146 -0.07 1.98 35.57
C GLN A 146 -1.10 3.08 35.35
N ASN A 147 -0.72 4.15 34.66
CA ASN A 147 -1.62 5.25 34.30
C ASN A 147 -2.35 5.01 32.98
N ALA A 148 -2.21 3.81 32.39
CA ALA A 148 -2.77 3.45 31.11
C ALA A 148 -2.51 4.54 30.05
N LEU A 149 -1.29 5.07 29.95
CA LEU A 149 -0.89 6.00 28.90
C LEU A 149 -0.71 5.27 27.56
N TYR A 150 -0.72 6.00 26.45
CA TYR A 150 -0.41 5.39 25.15
C TYR A 150 1.11 5.32 24.98
N ILE A 151 1.64 4.18 24.54
CA ILE A 151 3.08 4.01 24.29
C ILE A 151 3.28 3.87 22.79
N TYR A 152 3.98 4.83 22.19
CA TYR A 152 4.29 4.86 20.76
C TYR A 152 5.45 3.92 20.41
N SER A 153 6.47 3.87 21.27
CA SER A 153 7.60 2.95 21.17
C SER A 153 8.35 2.90 22.51
N ASN A 154 9.34 2.00 22.62
CA ASN A 154 10.21 1.89 23.78
C ASN A 154 11.66 2.13 23.39
N ILE A 155 12.44 2.80 24.25
CA ILE A 155 13.90 2.85 24.12
C ILE A 155 14.45 1.64 24.89
N LYS A 156 14.99 0.67 24.16
CA LYS A 156 15.48 -0.61 24.69
C LYS A 156 16.89 -0.51 25.26
N SER A 157 17.73 0.33 24.64
CA SER A 157 19.04 0.72 25.14
C SER A 157 19.49 2.02 24.47
N PHE A 158 20.46 2.71 25.07
CA PHE A 158 21.31 3.64 24.35
C PHE A 158 22.72 3.58 24.92
N ALA A 159 23.72 3.83 24.09
CA ALA A 159 25.11 3.98 24.51
C ALA A 159 25.67 5.31 23.99
N VAL A 160 26.59 5.90 24.74
CA VAL A 160 27.24 7.18 24.43
C VAL A 160 28.75 6.98 24.42
N GLY A 161 29.44 7.56 23.45
CA GLY A 161 30.90 7.49 23.31
C GLY A 161 31.42 8.39 22.20
N ASP A 162 32.69 8.20 21.82
CA ASP A 162 33.38 8.91 20.74
C ASP A 162 33.67 8.00 19.52
N ASN A 163 33.64 6.67 19.72
CA ASN A 163 33.84 5.68 18.67
C ASN A 163 32.52 5.04 18.22
N VAL A 164 32.17 5.23 16.95
CA VAL A 164 30.91 4.73 16.36
C VAL A 164 30.77 3.21 16.49
N THR A 165 31.80 2.44 16.14
CA THR A 165 31.75 0.97 16.15
C THR A 165 31.56 0.41 17.56
N GLN A 166 32.37 0.87 18.51
CA GLN A 166 32.33 0.38 19.89
C GLN A 166 31.03 0.75 20.58
N THR A 167 30.60 2.00 20.41
CA THR A 167 29.36 2.51 21.01
C THR A 167 28.14 1.80 20.42
N SER A 168 28.11 1.58 19.10
CA SER A 168 27.02 0.85 18.46
C SER A 168 26.93 -0.60 18.93
N SER A 169 28.08 -1.29 18.99
CA SER A 169 28.15 -2.67 19.49
C SER A 169 27.67 -2.76 20.95
N LEU A 170 28.08 -1.81 21.78
CA LEU A 170 27.66 -1.73 23.17
C LEU A 170 26.15 -1.50 23.31
N ALA A 171 25.55 -0.65 22.48
CA ALA A 171 24.10 -0.43 22.50
C ALA A 171 23.33 -1.71 22.13
N LEU A 172 23.76 -2.44 21.10
CA LEU A 172 23.19 -3.73 20.71
C LEU A 172 23.31 -4.77 21.84
N GLU A 173 24.49 -4.89 22.45
CA GLU A 173 24.74 -5.79 23.58
C GLU A 173 23.83 -5.44 24.77
N GLN A 174 23.72 -4.15 25.12
CA GLN A 174 22.87 -3.69 26.21
C GLN A 174 21.37 -3.90 25.95
N ALA A 175 20.95 -3.89 24.69
CA ALA A 175 19.59 -4.24 24.27
C ALA A 175 19.37 -5.76 24.17
N ASN A 176 20.42 -6.57 24.30
CA ASN A 176 20.37 -8.03 24.11
C ASN A 176 19.78 -8.43 22.74
N ILE A 177 20.28 -7.81 21.67
CA ILE A 177 19.91 -8.11 20.28
C ILE A 177 21.14 -8.21 19.39
N THR A 178 21.00 -8.84 18.23
CA THR A 178 22.01 -8.85 17.17
C THR A 178 21.75 -7.75 16.15
N ALA A 179 22.76 -7.42 15.34
CA ALA A 179 22.63 -6.48 14.22
C ALA A 179 21.56 -6.93 13.19
N GLU A 180 21.35 -8.23 13.03
CA GLU A 180 20.37 -8.81 12.08
C GLU A 180 18.93 -8.52 12.48
N GLN A 181 18.66 -8.29 13.77
CA GLN A 181 17.31 -7.98 14.26
C GLN A 181 16.90 -6.53 13.98
N VAL A 182 17.84 -5.66 13.60
CA VAL A 182 17.58 -4.26 13.28
C VAL A 182 17.23 -4.13 11.79
N HIS A 183 15.96 -3.83 11.48
CA HIS A 183 15.53 -3.68 10.07
C HIS A 183 15.50 -2.22 9.59
N LEU A 184 15.58 -1.24 10.50
CA LEU A 184 15.66 0.19 10.19
C LEU A 184 16.78 0.84 10.99
N LEU A 185 17.69 1.53 10.30
CA LEU A 185 18.76 2.32 10.89
C LEU A 185 18.68 3.75 10.38
N GLU A 186 18.26 4.65 11.27
CA GLU A 186 18.34 6.09 11.06
C GLU A 186 19.78 6.55 11.29
N VAL A 187 20.30 7.35 10.36
CA VAL A 187 21.67 7.89 10.42
C VAL A 187 21.66 9.40 10.52
N SER A 188 22.73 9.96 11.09
CA SER A 188 22.92 11.40 11.12
C SER A 188 23.29 11.95 9.76
N ALA A 189 24.13 11.24 9.01
CA ALA A 189 24.63 11.58 7.69
C ALA A 189 25.03 13.07 7.61
N ASN A 190 25.93 13.49 8.50
CA ASN A 190 26.34 14.89 8.61
C ASN A 190 26.91 15.43 7.29
N ALA A 191 26.69 16.72 6.98
CA ALA A 191 27.24 17.32 5.77
C ALA A 191 28.78 17.43 5.80
N ASP A 192 29.36 17.48 7.00
CA ASP A 192 30.81 17.36 7.19
C ASP A 192 31.28 15.98 6.73
N LYS A 193 32.20 15.97 5.76
CA LYS A 193 32.64 14.74 5.09
C LYS A 193 33.36 13.80 6.06
N THR A 194 34.14 14.32 7.01
CA THR A 194 34.88 13.50 7.97
C THR A 194 33.93 12.81 8.94
N LEU A 195 32.98 13.55 9.52
CA LEU A 195 31.95 12.97 10.39
C LEU A 195 31.12 11.92 9.63
N SER A 196 30.68 12.25 8.42
CA SER A 196 29.94 11.33 7.54
C SER A 196 30.69 10.04 7.27
N ASP A 197 31.99 10.11 6.95
CA ASP A 197 32.80 8.93 6.65
C ASP A 197 33.04 8.07 7.90
N ILE A 198 33.23 8.70 9.07
CA ILE A 198 33.37 8.02 10.36
C ILE A 198 32.09 7.24 10.71
N GLU A 199 30.92 7.89 10.58
CA GLU A 199 29.63 7.24 10.84
C GLU A 199 29.41 6.06 9.88
N GLN A 200 29.58 6.28 8.58
CA GLN A 200 29.37 5.26 7.56
C GLN A 200 30.26 4.02 7.77
N GLN A 201 31.56 4.22 8.01
CA GLN A 201 32.49 3.10 8.23
C GLN A 201 32.21 2.36 9.53
N GLY A 202 31.93 3.08 10.62
CA GLY A 202 31.65 2.46 11.91
C GLY A 202 30.37 1.61 11.90
N LEU A 203 29.34 2.08 11.20
CA LEU A 203 28.10 1.32 11.02
C LEU A 203 28.30 0.10 10.11
N LEU A 204 29.01 0.23 8.98
CA LEU A 204 29.34 -0.91 8.11
C LEU A 204 30.10 -2.01 8.86
N GLN A 205 30.98 -1.64 9.79
CA GLN A 205 31.70 -2.60 10.63
C GLN A 205 30.80 -3.22 11.70
N THR A 206 29.97 -2.44 12.38
CA THR A 206 29.09 -2.92 13.46
C THR A 206 28.04 -3.90 12.94
N TYR A 207 27.44 -3.57 11.80
CA TYR A 207 26.34 -4.36 11.21
C TYR A 207 26.83 -5.43 10.24
N GLN A 208 28.13 -5.76 10.23
CA GLN A 208 28.65 -6.84 9.40
C GLN A 208 28.11 -8.19 9.88
N ASN A 209 27.33 -8.85 9.04
CA ASN A 209 26.78 -10.18 9.27
C ASN A 209 26.55 -10.89 7.92
N ASP A 210 26.07 -12.14 7.96
CA ASP A 210 25.87 -12.96 6.75
C ASP A 210 24.63 -12.55 5.93
N SER A 211 23.72 -11.76 6.52
CA SER A 211 22.53 -11.27 5.83
C SER A 211 22.87 -10.07 4.94
N VAL A 212 22.36 -10.10 3.71
CA VAL A 212 22.51 -8.99 2.75
C VAL A 212 21.18 -8.27 2.55
N LEU A 213 21.23 -6.93 2.45
CA LEU A 213 20.05 -6.08 2.21
C LEU A 213 18.88 -6.34 3.19
N ASN A 214 19.19 -6.50 4.48
CA ASN A 214 18.23 -6.72 5.56
C ASN A 214 17.84 -5.42 6.31
N THR A 215 18.79 -4.50 6.49
CA THR A 215 18.62 -3.27 7.27
C THR A 215 18.48 -2.06 6.35
N ALA A 216 17.35 -1.37 6.41
CA ALA A 216 17.12 -0.14 5.66
C ALA A 216 17.88 1.02 6.30
N LEU A 217 18.55 1.85 5.50
CA LEU A 217 19.03 3.15 5.95
C LEU A 217 17.97 4.22 5.76
N SER A 218 17.81 5.09 6.76
CA SER A 218 16.98 6.29 6.70
C SER A 218 17.71 7.50 7.24
N CYS A 219 17.23 8.69 6.88
CA CYS A 219 17.69 9.94 7.47
C CYS A 219 16.57 10.99 7.42
N ALA A 220 16.28 11.65 8.53
CA ALA A 220 15.31 12.71 8.65
C ALA A 220 15.75 13.93 7.84
N LYS A 221 17.05 14.23 7.78
CA LYS A 221 17.61 15.37 7.04
C LYS A 221 17.34 15.34 5.54
N SER A 222 17.11 14.15 4.96
CA SER A 222 16.65 14.03 3.56
C SER A 222 15.27 14.65 3.30
N VAL A 223 14.47 14.80 4.37
CA VAL A 223 13.13 15.41 4.35
C VAL A 223 13.18 16.80 4.98
N THR A 224 13.73 16.90 6.19
CA THR A 224 13.69 18.14 6.97
C THR A 224 14.71 19.17 6.50
N GLY A 225 15.87 18.74 6.01
CA GLY A 225 17.08 19.56 6.02
C GLY A 225 17.80 19.51 7.37
N GLU A 226 18.78 20.40 7.55
CA GLU A 226 19.61 20.56 8.75
C GLU A 226 19.10 21.72 9.63
N GLY A 227 18.89 21.42 10.92
CA GLY A 227 18.51 22.38 11.95
C GLY A 227 19.17 22.07 13.30
N GLY A 228 20.40 21.56 13.33
CA GLY A 228 21.18 21.40 14.56
C GLY A 228 20.47 20.52 15.59
N GLU A 229 20.15 21.07 16.76
CA GLU A 229 19.45 20.39 17.85
C GLU A 229 18.08 19.84 17.45
N PHE A 230 17.37 20.53 16.54
CA PHE A 230 16.13 20.00 15.96
C PHE A 230 16.40 18.70 15.18
N SER A 231 17.46 18.64 14.37
CA SER A 231 17.79 17.45 13.55
C SER A 231 18.06 16.21 14.39
N GLN A 232 18.70 16.39 15.56
CA GLN A 232 18.99 15.30 16.48
C GLN A 232 17.70 14.63 16.97
N LEU A 233 16.71 15.42 17.42
CA LEU A 233 15.42 14.85 17.82
C LEU A 233 14.54 14.43 16.64
N ALA A 234 14.65 15.08 15.47
CA ALA A 234 13.91 14.69 14.29
C ALA A 234 14.28 13.28 13.80
N GLY A 235 15.56 12.89 13.91
CA GLY A 235 15.98 11.51 13.62
C GLY A 235 15.35 10.50 14.57
N LEU A 236 15.39 10.77 15.88
CA LEU A 236 14.72 9.94 16.88
C LEU A 236 13.21 9.86 16.62
N LEU A 237 12.57 10.99 16.31
CA LEU A 237 11.15 11.06 15.97
C LEU A 237 10.80 10.19 14.75
N LYS A 238 11.61 10.24 13.70
CA LYS A 238 11.39 9.44 12.48
C LYS A 238 11.45 7.94 12.76
N CYS A 239 12.36 7.48 13.63
CA CYS A 239 12.34 6.09 14.10
C CYS A 239 11.05 5.74 14.86
N ILE A 240 10.64 6.59 15.80
CA ILE A 240 9.43 6.36 16.61
C ILE A 240 8.20 6.27 15.71
N ILE A 241 8.05 7.21 14.78
CA ILE A 241 6.94 7.22 13.81
C ILE A 241 6.96 5.97 12.92
N SER A 242 8.13 5.57 12.42
CA SER A 242 8.27 4.40 11.55
C SER A 242 7.87 3.10 12.26
N LEU A 243 8.26 2.93 13.53
CA LEU A 243 7.81 1.81 14.38
C LEU A 243 6.32 1.90 14.70
N GLN A 244 5.83 3.10 15.04
CA GLN A 244 4.43 3.31 15.39
C GLN A 244 3.51 3.04 14.20
N GLN A 245 3.90 3.43 12.99
CA GLN A 245 3.08 3.32 11.78
C GLN A 245 3.46 2.12 10.91
N ARG A 246 4.44 1.32 11.36
CA ARG A 246 4.89 0.07 10.73
C ARG A 246 5.22 0.23 9.26
N TYR A 247 6.09 1.20 8.97
CA TYR A 247 6.62 1.40 7.63
C TYR A 247 8.14 1.67 7.67
N ILE A 248 8.81 1.35 6.57
CA ILE A 248 10.20 1.70 6.33
C ILE A 248 10.22 2.98 5.46
N PRO A 249 10.76 4.11 5.95
CA PRO A 249 10.78 5.38 5.22
C PRO A 249 11.76 5.39 4.05
N ALA A 250 11.47 6.20 3.03
CA ALA A 250 12.34 6.44 1.88
C ALA A 250 13.43 7.49 2.11
N ILE A 251 14.46 7.43 1.26
CA ILE A 251 15.30 8.56 0.83
C ILE A 251 15.01 8.78 -0.67
N ASN A 252 14.05 9.66 -0.97
CA ASN A 252 13.37 9.70 -2.27
C ASN A 252 14.29 10.04 -3.45
N GLU A 253 15.35 10.84 -3.26
CA GLU A 253 16.27 11.23 -4.34
C GLU A 253 17.63 10.52 -4.31
N TRP A 254 17.81 9.49 -3.46
CA TRP A 254 19.02 8.67 -3.41
C TRP A 254 19.43 8.12 -4.80
N GLN A 255 20.68 8.30 -5.22
CA GLN A 255 21.19 7.78 -6.50
C GLN A 255 22.11 6.58 -6.31
N ASN A 256 23.31 6.80 -5.74
CA ASN A 256 24.33 5.77 -5.62
C ASN A 256 25.16 5.96 -4.36
N ALA A 257 25.61 4.85 -3.78
CA ALA A 257 26.66 4.89 -2.76
C ALA A 257 27.99 5.33 -3.40
N ASN A 258 28.82 6.04 -2.64
CA ASN A 258 30.14 6.46 -3.09
C ASN A 258 31.02 5.26 -3.49
N SER A 259 31.72 5.38 -4.62
CA SER A 259 32.56 4.31 -5.19
C SER A 259 33.62 3.77 -4.23
N ASN A 260 34.14 4.59 -3.30
CA ASN A 260 35.17 4.17 -2.33
C ASN A 260 34.66 3.17 -1.28
N VAL A 261 33.35 3.13 -1.01
CA VAL A 261 32.73 2.25 -0.01
C VAL A 261 31.72 1.27 -0.62
N LEU A 262 31.53 1.32 -1.94
CA LEU A 262 30.53 0.52 -2.65
C LEU A 262 30.72 -1.00 -2.43
N SER A 263 31.96 -1.49 -2.42
CA SER A 263 32.26 -2.90 -2.18
C SER A 263 31.85 -3.35 -0.77
N LEU A 264 31.99 -2.47 0.24
CA LEU A 264 31.55 -2.74 1.60
C LEU A 264 30.02 -2.81 1.67
N TYR A 265 29.33 -1.88 1.01
CA TYR A 265 27.86 -1.93 0.92
C TYR A 265 27.35 -3.19 0.24
N GLN A 266 27.99 -3.61 -0.86
CA GLN A 266 27.60 -4.80 -1.64
C GLN A 266 27.59 -6.09 -0.83
N THR A 267 28.41 -6.17 0.22
CA THR A 267 28.48 -7.30 1.13
C THR A 267 27.85 -7.01 2.50
N SER A 268 27.18 -5.87 2.67
CA SER A 268 26.59 -5.46 3.94
C SER A 268 25.11 -5.83 4.05
N ALA A 269 24.59 -5.76 5.27
CA ALA A 269 23.16 -5.84 5.52
C ALA A 269 22.38 -4.61 5.00
N PHE A 270 23.04 -3.53 4.58
CA PHE A 270 22.35 -2.28 4.27
C PHE A 270 21.72 -2.22 2.88
N TYR A 271 20.52 -1.65 2.81
CA TYR A 271 19.89 -1.19 1.58
C TYR A 271 19.29 0.20 1.75
N ILE A 272 19.08 0.92 0.65
CA ILE A 272 18.56 2.29 0.68
C ILE A 272 17.22 2.32 -0.08
N PRO A 273 16.09 2.39 0.64
CA PRO A 273 14.78 2.49 0.01
C PRO A 273 14.60 3.87 -0.65
N THR A 274 14.33 3.91 -1.95
CA THR A 274 13.95 5.16 -2.65
C THR A 274 12.46 5.46 -2.57
N GLU A 275 11.67 4.51 -2.05
CA GLU A 275 10.23 4.60 -1.86
C GLU A 275 9.88 3.86 -0.56
N SER A 276 8.97 4.47 0.22
CA SER A 276 8.53 3.94 1.51
C SER A 276 7.71 2.69 1.30
N ARG A 277 7.71 1.79 2.28
CA ARG A 277 7.08 0.47 2.14
C ARG A 277 6.56 -0.04 3.48
N PRO A 278 5.61 -0.99 3.48
CA PRO A 278 5.12 -1.59 4.71
C PRO A 278 6.27 -2.30 5.43
N TRP A 279 6.28 -2.19 6.75
CA TRP A 279 7.10 -3.02 7.61
C TRP A 279 6.22 -4.16 8.10
N TYR A 280 6.25 -5.29 7.42
CA TYR A 280 5.44 -6.46 7.77
C TYR A 280 5.87 -7.08 9.10
N PRO A 281 4.95 -7.71 9.86
CA PRO A 281 5.29 -8.28 11.15
C PRO A 281 6.24 -9.46 11.01
N ASN A 282 7.10 -9.66 12.01
CA ASN A 282 8.04 -10.78 12.02
C ASN A 282 7.30 -12.13 12.08
N SER A 283 7.88 -13.16 11.45
CA SER A 283 7.34 -14.53 11.35
C SER A 283 7.19 -15.26 12.70
N ASP A 284 7.80 -14.75 13.77
CA ASP A 284 7.68 -15.23 15.14
C ASP A 284 6.77 -14.34 16.01
N GLY A 285 6.28 -13.22 15.47
CA GLY A 285 5.49 -12.23 16.21
C GLY A 285 6.31 -11.31 17.10
N SER A 286 7.65 -11.33 17.00
CA SER A 286 8.50 -10.39 17.72
C SER A 286 8.30 -8.95 17.22
N ALA A 287 8.57 -8.00 18.12
CA ALA A 287 8.50 -6.57 17.83
C ALA A 287 9.52 -6.15 16.77
N HIS A 288 9.16 -5.15 15.97
CA HIS A 288 10.14 -4.47 15.12
C HIS A 288 11.19 -3.73 15.95
N ILE A 289 12.44 -3.79 15.49
CA ILE A 289 13.56 -3.06 16.09
C ILE A 289 14.10 -2.05 15.08
N ALA A 290 14.18 -0.79 15.52
CA ALA A 290 14.88 0.27 14.82
C ALA A 290 16.08 0.73 15.64
N ALA A 291 17.07 1.32 14.99
CA ALA A 291 18.18 1.97 15.66
C ALA A 291 18.41 3.37 15.12
N TYR A 292 18.97 4.26 15.94
CA TYR A 292 19.36 5.59 15.56
C TYR A 292 20.82 5.86 15.91
N SER A 293 21.61 6.15 14.87
CA SER A 293 22.99 6.62 14.95
C SER A 293 22.99 8.14 14.99
N CYS A 294 23.13 8.70 16.19
CA CYS A 294 23.16 10.15 16.43
C CYS A 294 24.60 10.61 16.63
N GLN A 295 25.15 11.35 15.66
CA GLN A 295 26.51 11.87 15.69
C GLN A 295 26.48 13.40 15.64
N THR A 296 27.14 14.01 16.63
CA THR A 296 27.45 15.45 16.66
C THR A 296 28.94 15.65 16.44
N THR A 297 29.42 16.89 16.47
CA THR A 297 30.86 17.20 16.40
C THR A 297 31.63 16.64 17.60
N ASP A 298 31.02 16.63 18.79
CA ASP A 298 31.71 16.32 20.04
C ASP A 298 31.39 14.94 20.60
N ASN A 299 30.20 14.40 20.32
CA ASN A 299 29.72 13.14 20.89
C ASN A 299 28.99 12.26 19.87
N TYR A 300 28.96 10.97 20.18
CA TYR A 300 28.20 9.96 19.46
C TYR A 300 27.27 9.20 20.41
N CYS A 301 26.05 8.90 19.95
CA CYS A 301 25.09 8.07 20.64
C CYS A 301 24.41 7.09 19.69
N GLN A 302 24.38 5.81 20.07
CA GLN A 302 23.56 4.79 19.42
C GLN A 302 22.34 4.49 20.29
N ILE A 303 21.14 4.62 19.73
CA ILE A 303 19.86 4.38 20.43
C ILE A 303 19.17 3.19 19.77
N ILE A 304 18.73 2.21 20.57
CA ILE A 304 17.95 1.06 20.10
C ILE A 304 16.49 1.25 20.53
N LEU A 305 15.58 1.21 19.56
CA LEU A 305 14.14 1.35 19.76
C LEU A 305 13.41 0.06 19.43
N GLU A 306 12.35 -0.22 20.18
CA GLU A 306 11.49 -1.38 20.01
C GLU A 306 10.03 -0.93 19.84
N GLU A 307 9.34 -1.54 18.89
CA GLU A 307 7.90 -1.38 18.70
C GLU A 307 7.13 -1.79 19.96
N ASN A 308 6.16 -0.97 20.37
CA ASN A 308 5.27 -1.34 21.46
C ASN A 308 4.16 -2.27 20.96
N LEU A 309 4.24 -3.57 21.24
CA LEU A 309 3.15 -4.51 20.93
C LEU A 309 2.07 -4.45 22.00
N LEU A 310 0.79 -4.45 21.59
CA LEU A 310 -0.31 -4.66 22.52
C LEU A 310 -0.23 -6.09 23.05
N ALA A 311 0.10 -6.25 24.33
CA ALA A 311 0.09 -7.55 24.97
C ALA A 311 -1.31 -8.15 24.84
N ALA A 312 -1.41 -9.38 24.32
CA ALA A 312 -2.66 -10.12 24.27
C ALA A 312 -3.27 -10.12 25.68
N THR A 313 -4.38 -9.39 25.85
CA THR A 313 -5.07 -9.30 27.14
C THR A 313 -5.40 -10.71 27.62
N SER A 314 -5.10 -10.95 28.90
CA SER A 314 -4.98 -12.25 29.54
C SER A 314 -6.05 -13.30 29.15
N LEU A 315 -5.55 -14.52 28.92
CA LEU A 315 -6.15 -15.84 29.27
C LEU A 315 -7.02 -16.62 28.26
N THR A 316 -7.19 -16.23 26.97
CA THR A 316 -7.97 -17.11 26.06
C THR A 316 -7.41 -17.45 24.67
N THR A 317 -6.38 -16.83 24.09
CA THR A 317 -5.92 -17.27 22.76
C THR A 317 -4.41 -17.07 22.50
N ASN A 318 -3.77 -18.05 21.85
CA ASN A 318 -2.44 -17.96 21.21
C ASN A 318 -2.45 -16.98 20.00
N GLU A 319 -3.16 -15.86 20.09
CA GLU A 319 -3.31 -14.90 18.99
C GLU A 319 -2.03 -14.09 18.81
N ARG A 320 -1.32 -14.37 17.72
CA ARG A 320 -0.06 -13.72 17.35
C ARG A 320 -0.26 -12.26 16.86
N PHE A 321 -1.43 -11.95 16.33
CA PHE A 321 -1.77 -10.66 15.71
C PHE A 321 -3.14 -10.16 16.20
N PRO A 322 -3.19 -9.47 17.36
CA PRO A 322 -4.45 -9.03 17.97
C PRO A 322 -5.17 -8.00 17.09
N VAL A 323 -6.41 -8.28 16.70
CA VAL A 323 -7.21 -7.45 15.78
C VAL A 323 -7.47 -6.02 16.31
N GLN A 324 -7.36 -5.83 17.61
CA GLN A 324 -7.49 -4.54 18.31
C GLN A 324 -6.25 -3.64 18.22
N ASP A 325 -5.10 -4.17 17.80
CA ASP A 325 -3.87 -3.37 17.63
C ASP A 325 -3.85 -2.66 16.28
N ILE A 326 -4.80 -1.73 16.16
CA ILE A 326 -4.95 -0.80 15.03
C ILE A 326 -4.22 0.49 15.36
N ARG A 327 -3.38 0.94 14.43
CA ARG A 327 -2.57 2.15 14.58
C ARG A 327 -3.08 3.20 13.61
N ASN A 328 -4.11 3.93 14.04
CA ASN A 328 -4.70 4.99 13.25
C ASN A 328 -3.66 6.07 12.91
N ASN A 329 -3.87 6.77 11.81
CA ASN A 329 -3.07 7.91 11.37
C ASN A 329 -3.94 8.98 10.71
N GLY A 330 -3.35 10.14 10.44
CA GLY A 330 -3.99 11.21 9.68
C GLY A 330 -3.55 11.28 8.22
N PHE A 331 -2.95 10.24 7.64
CA PHE A 331 -2.23 10.33 6.37
C PHE A 331 -3.11 10.80 5.21
N ILE A 332 -4.30 10.20 5.04
CA ILE A 332 -5.28 10.60 4.00
C ILE A 332 -5.94 11.93 4.37
N ALA A 333 -6.39 12.09 5.61
CA ALA A 333 -7.09 13.28 6.07
C ALA A 333 -6.25 14.57 5.89
N ASN A 334 -4.92 14.45 6.02
CA ASN A 334 -3.97 15.53 5.84
C ASN A 334 -3.26 15.52 4.47
N GLY A 335 -3.69 14.70 3.52
CA GLY A 335 -3.13 14.68 2.17
C GLY A 335 -3.41 15.97 1.38
N ASP A 336 -2.61 16.27 0.35
CA ASP A 336 -2.87 17.45 -0.49
C ASP A 336 -4.24 17.34 -1.18
N LEU A 337 -4.58 16.16 -1.66
CA LEU A 337 -5.85 15.87 -2.31
C LEU A 337 -6.98 15.88 -1.27
N SER A 338 -8.05 16.61 -1.57
CA SER A 338 -9.26 16.68 -0.76
C SER A 338 -10.48 16.26 -1.57
N ILE A 339 -11.41 15.60 -0.89
CA ILE A 339 -12.67 15.11 -1.45
C ILE A 339 -13.82 15.95 -0.89
N PHE A 340 -14.74 16.37 -1.75
CA PHE A 340 -15.92 17.16 -1.39
C PHE A 340 -17.16 16.40 -1.82
N LEU A 341 -17.98 16.03 -0.84
CA LEU A 341 -19.21 15.29 -1.06
C LEU A 341 -20.39 16.26 -0.97
N LEU A 342 -21.18 16.35 -2.02
CA LEU A 342 -22.42 17.12 -2.01
C LEU A 342 -23.54 16.20 -2.49
N SER A 343 -24.60 16.11 -1.71
CA SER A 343 -25.78 15.33 -2.04
C SER A 343 -27.00 16.25 -2.19
N ALA A 344 -28.02 15.85 -2.95
CA ALA A 344 -29.36 16.46 -2.94
C ALA A 344 -30.38 15.56 -3.65
N ASP A 345 -31.67 15.86 -3.50
CA ASP A 345 -32.74 15.11 -4.19
C ASP A 345 -33.00 15.57 -5.63
N ASP A 346 -32.47 16.72 -6.04
CA ASP A 346 -32.71 17.28 -7.38
C ASP A 346 -31.52 18.12 -7.89
N GLU A 347 -31.51 18.36 -9.21
CA GLU A 347 -30.49 19.13 -9.93
C GLU A 347 -30.29 20.53 -9.33
N LYS A 348 -31.38 21.26 -9.08
CA LYS A 348 -31.30 22.64 -8.62
C LYS A 348 -30.66 22.72 -7.23
N SER A 349 -31.08 21.84 -6.32
CA SER A 349 -30.54 21.77 -4.96
C SER A 349 -29.03 21.42 -4.96
N LEU A 350 -28.57 20.56 -5.88
CA LEU A 350 -27.14 20.30 -6.06
C LEU A 350 -26.37 21.53 -6.54
N LEU A 351 -26.89 22.23 -7.56
CA LEU A 351 -26.28 23.46 -8.08
C LEU A 351 -26.22 24.56 -7.01
N ASP A 352 -27.28 24.73 -6.21
CA ASP A 352 -27.34 25.72 -5.12
C ASP A 352 -26.30 25.41 -4.01
N LYS A 353 -26.12 24.13 -3.64
CA LYS A 353 -25.08 23.70 -2.69
C LYS A 353 -23.66 23.96 -3.24
N MET A 354 -23.41 23.73 -4.53
CA MET A 354 -22.12 24.04 -5.18
C MET A 354 -21.83 25.54 -5.23
N ALA A 355 -22.82 26.36 -5.58
CA ALA A 355 -22.68 27.82 -5.61
C ALA A 355 -22.35 28.37 -4.21
N SER A 356 -22.95 27.80 -3.17
CA SER A 356 -22.68 28.13 -1.77
C SER A 356 -21.23 27.79 -1.38
N LEU A 357 -20.70 26.65 -1.82
CA LEU A 357 -19.32 26.24 -1.56
C LEU A 357 -18.31 27.25 -2.10
N ASN A 358 -18.55 27.80 -3.29
CA ASN A 358 -17.69 28.80 -3.92
C ASN A 358 -17.66 30.15 -3.16
N SER A 359 -18.66 30.41 -2.31
CA SER A 359 -18.74 31.64 -1.51
C SER A 359 -17.95 31.60 -0.19
N LEU A 360 -17.49 30.42 0.25
CA LEU A 360 -16.84 30.21 1.54
C LEU A 360 -15.32 30.41 1.48
N THR A 361 -14.87 31.65 1.22
CA THR A 361 -13.45 31.97 1.00
C THR A 361 -12.59 32.04 2.27
N SER A 362 -13.18 32.01 3.46
CA SER A 362 -12.46 32.16 4.73
C SER A 362 -11.93 30.86 5.34
N LEU A 363 -12.37 29.71 4.82
CA LEU A 363 -11.99 28.38 5.33
C LEU A 363 -10.85 27.79 4.53
N SER A 364 -10.02 26.97 5.18
CA SER A 364 -9.05 26.13 4.49
C SER A 364 -9.74 25.04 3.67
N LEU A 365 -9.03 24.50 2.68
CA LEU A 365 -9.54 23.42 1.82
C LEU A 365 -10.04 22.20 2.61
N LYS A 366 -9.34 21.84 3.70
CA LYS A 366 -9.69 20.71 4.57
C LYS A 366 -10.89 20.99 5.46
N GLU A 367 -11.06 22.22 5.94
CA GLU A 367 -12.25 22.62 6.69
C GLU A 367 -13.49 22.61 5.80
N LEU A 368 -13.36 23.05 4.54
CA LEU A 368 -14.43 22.93 3.55
C LEU A 368 -14.80 21.47 3.29
N ALA A 369 -13.81 20.59 3.05
CA ALA A 369 -14.06 19.17 2.85
C ALA A 369 -14.79 18.52 4.03
N LYS A 370 -14.36 18.81 5.27
CA LYS A 370 -15.02 18.36 6.50
C LYS A 370 -16.43 18.91 6.64
N SER A 371 -16.65 20.18 6.26
CA SER A 371 -17.97 20.80 6.30
C SER A 371 -18.93 20.15 5.30
N CYS A 372 -18.46 19.84 4.08
CA CYS A 372 -19.21 19.08 3.10
C CYS A 372 -19.56 17.69 3.62
N PHE A 373 -18.60 16.97 4.21
CA PHE A 373 -18.86 15.64 4.79
C PHE A 373 -19.88 15.68 5.92
N ALA A 374 -19.80 16.66 6.81
CA ALA A 374 -20.76 16.82 7.91
C ALA A 374 -22.19 17.12 7.44
N GLN A 375 -22.36 17.68 6.24
CA GLN A 375 -23.65 18.00 5.61
C GLN A 375 -24.10 16.96 4.59
N PHE A 376 -23.26 15.99 4.27
CA PHE A 376 -23.56 14.95 3.29
C PHE A 376 -24.60 13.99 3.86
N ASP A 377 -25.65 13.73 3.09
CA ASP A 377 -26.70 12.77 3.43
C ASP A 377 -26.72 11.66 2.37
N GLU A 378 -26.26 10.48 2.76
CA GLU A 378 -26.27 9.28 1.91
C GLU A 378 -27.68 8.80 1.52
N GLN A 379 -28.74 9.37 2.11
CA GLN A 379 -30.11 9.02 1.80
C GLN A 379 -30.71 9.84 0.65
N GLU A 380 -30.14 11.03 0.35
CA GLU A 380 -30.54 11.89 -0.77
C GLU A 380 -30.29 11.19 -2.13
N GLN A 381 -31.10 11.51 -3.14
CA GLN A 381 -31.13 10.75 -4.39
C GLN A 381 -29.83 10.84 -5.21
N TYR A 382 -29.18 12.00 -5.21
CA TYR A 382 -28.02 12.28 -6.05
C TYR A 382 -26.84 12.74 -5.22
N ALA A 383 -25.63 12.35 -5.64
CA ALA A 383 -24.38 12.85 -5.09
C ALA A 383 -23.42 13.25 -6.21
N VAL A 384 -22.79 14.41 -6.05
CA VAL A 384 -21.60 14.82 -6.80
C VAL A 384 -20.40 14.75 -5.85
N VAL A 385 -19.30 14.22 -6.38
CA VAL A 385 -18.02 14.20 -5.69
C VAL A 385 -17.00 15.01 -6.46
N LEU A 386 -16.40 16.00 -5.80
CA LEU A 386 -15.33 16.82 -6.37
C LEU A 386 -13.99 16.47 -5.71
N LEU A 387 -12.92 16.48 -6.50
CA LEU A 387 -11.55 16.26 -6.04
C LEU A 387 -10.67 17.47 -6.37
N GLY A 388 -9.92 17.97 -5.39
CA GLY A 388 -8.99 19.08 -5.61
C GLY A 388 -7.91 19.21 -4.53
N GLU A 389 -6.77 19.79 -4.88
CA GLU A 389 -5.61 20.01 -4.01
C GLU A 389 -5.44 21.47 -3.57
N SER A 390 -6.27 22.37 -4.11
CA SER A 390 -6.27 23.79 -3.76
C SER A 390 -7.65 24.41 -3.95
N LEU A 391 -7.88 25.57 -3.33
CA LEU A 391 -9.11 26.35 -3.56
C LEU A 391 -9.29 26.73 -5.04
N ALA A 392 -8.19 27.05 -5.74
CA ALA A 392 -8.24 27.37 -7.16
C ALA A 392 -8.66 26.15 -8.02
N GLU A 393 -8.16 24.96 -7.69
CA GLU A 393 -8.58 23.73 -8.37
C GLU A 393 -10.02 23.37 -8.04
N LEU A 394 -10.44 23.49 -6.76
CA LEU A 394 -11.83 23.28 -6.36
C LEU A 394 -12.79 24.18 -7.14
N ASN A 395 -12.50 25.48 -7.25
CA ASN A 395 -13.35 26.42 -8.00
C ASN A 395 -13.43 26.06 -9.49
N LYS A 396 -12.33 25.54 -10.07
CA LYS A 396 -12.33 25.02 -11.45
C LYS A 396 -13.22 23.78 -11.56
N GLU A 397 -13.11 22.84 -10.64
CA GLU A 397 -13.93 21.62 -10.62
C GLU A 397 -15.42 21.94 -10.41
N ILE A 398 -15.77 22.90 -9.56
CA ILE A 398 -17.14 23.42 -9.40
C ILE A 398 -17.68 23.97 -10.73
N SER A 399 -16.90 24.84 -11.40
CA SER A 399 -17.31 25.43 -12.68
C SER A 399 -17.54 24.37 -13.77
N LEU A 400 -16.72 23.31 -13.79
CA LEU A 400 -16.89 22.17 -14.68
C LEU A 400 -18.10 21.31 -14.30
N ALA A 401 -18.35 21.14 -12.99
CA ALA A 401 -19.45 20.36 -12.45
C ALA A 401 -20.80 21.00 -12.78
N GLU A 402 -20.97 22.31 -12.64
CA GLU A 402 -22.21 23.02 -12.97
C GLU A 402 -22.70 22.71 -14.41
N GLN A 403 -21.80 22.83 -15.38
CA GLN A 403 -22.09 22.54 -16.78
C GLN A 403 -22.28 21.03 -17.01
N GLY A 404 -21.47 20.22 -16.34
CA GLY A 404 -21.45 18.76 -16.46
C GLY A 404 -22.71 18.09 -15.90
N ILE A 405 -23.16 18.51 -14.73
CA ILE A 405 -24.36 18.03 -14.04
C ILE A 405 -25.60 18.36 -14.86
N THR A 406 -25.75 19.63 -15.28
CA THR A 406 -26.87 20.05 -16.13
C THR A 406 -26.96 19.16 -17.38
N LYS A 407 -25.82 18.93 -18.04
CA LYS A 407 -25.78 18.05 -19.21
C LYS A 407 -26.16 16.61 -18.87
N ALA A 408 -25.62 16.07 -17.78
CA ALA A 408 -25.89 14.69 -17.34
C ALA A 408 -27.38 14.45 -17.03
N PHE A 409 -28.08 15.42 -16.45
CA PHE A 409 -29.54 15.36 -16.26
C PHE A 409 -30.31 15.41 -17.59
N LEU A 410 -29.82 16.14 -18.59
CA LEU A 410 -30.47 16.26 -19.90
C LEU A 410 -30.33 15.01 -20.77
N ASP A 411 -29.17 14.36 -20.75
CA ASP A 411 -28.83 13.25 -21.65
C ASP A 411 -28.61 11.91 -20.94
N ASP A 412 -28.98 11.82 -19.66
CA ASP A 412 -28.91 10.60 -18.85
C ASP A 412 -27.47 10.02 -18.78
N SER A 413 -26.46 10.89 -18.83
CA SER A 413 -25.04 10.50 -18.86
C SER A 413 -24.31 10.72 -17.53
N ASN A 414 -23.00 10.48 -17.55
CA ASN A 414 -22.10 10.70 -16.43
C ASN A 414 -21.19 11.89 -16.74
N TRP A 415 -20.96 12.74 -15.74
CA TRP A 415 -19.90 13.74 -15.78
C TRP A 415 -18.68 13.23 -15.02
N LYS A 416 -17.48 13.49 -15.57
CA LYS A 416 -16.21 13.15 -14.93
C LYS A 416 -15.07 14.06 -15.36
N THR A 417 -14.09 14.27 -14.49
CA THR A 417 -12.86 15.02 -14.81
C THR A 417 -11.62 14.11 -14.82
N PRO A 418 -10.50 14.52 -15.46
CA PRO A 418 -9.25 13.78 -15.40
C PRO A 418 -8.73 13.59 -13.96
N LYS A 419 -9.03 14.51 -13.04
CA LYS A 419 -8.66 14.38 -11.63
C LYS A 419 -9.41 13.21 -10.99
N GLY A 420 -10.71 13.13 -11.25
CA GLY A 420 -11.55 12.04 -10.76
C GLY A 420 -12.88 12.48 -10.15
N SER A 421 -13.19 13.78 -10.17
CA SER A 421 -14.53 14.27 -9.83
C SER A 421 -15.56 13.57 -10.69
N PHE A 422 -16.73 13.29 -10.12
CA PHE A 422 -17.72 12.44 -10.75
C PHE A 422 -19.14 12.82 -10.35
N PHE A 423 -20.07 12.63 -11.28
CA PHE A 423 -21.52 12.71 -11.07
C PHE A 423 -22.24 11.80 -12.07
N THR A 424 -23.39 11.25 -11.68
CA THR A 424 -24.31 10.54 -12.58
C THR A 424 -25.75 10.92 -12.30
N ALA A 425 -26.53 11.17 -13.35
CA ALA A 425 -27.98 11.35 -13.23
C ALA A 425 -28.73 10.00 -13.07
N LYS A 426 -28.00 8.88 -13.12
CA LYS A 426 -28.53 7.52 -13.10
C LYS A 426 -27.84 6.65 -12.05
N PRO A 427 -27.95 7.00 -10.75
CA PRO A 427 -27.39 6.18 -9.68
C PRO A 427 -27.95 4.76 -9.75
N VAL A 428 -27.14 3.78 -9.36
CA VAL A 428 -27.54 2.36 -9.37
C VAL A 428 -28.24 1.96 -8.07
N GLY A 429 -28.08 2.73 -6.99
CA GLY A 429 -28.82 2.56 -5.74
C GLY A 429 -27.91 2.42 -4.51
N LYS A 430 -28.55 2.16 -3.35
CA LYS A 430 -27.99 2.25 -1.99
C LYS A 430 -27.04 1.11 -1.57
N GLY A 431 -26.29 0.51 -2.49
CA GLY A 431 -25.30 -0.51 -2.18
C GLY A 431 -25.82 -1.96 -2.11
N GLU A 432 -26.99 -2.25 -2.67
CA GLU A 432 -27.40 -3.63 -2.98
C GLU A 432 -26.84 -4.06 -4.34
N ASN A 433 -26.70 -5.37 -4.54
CA ASN A 433 -26.27 -5.99 -5.78
C ASN A 433 -24.82 -5.67 -6.18
N ILE A 434 -23.94 -5.67 -5.18
CA ILE A 434 -22.49 -5.45 -5.37
C ILE A 434 -21.83 -6.77 -5.77
N SER A 435 -21.04 -6.73 -6.84
CA SER A 435 -20.24 -7.83 -7.35
C SER A 435 -18.76 -7.53 -7.22
N PHE A 436 -18.04 -8.31 -6.42
CA PHE A 436 -16.58 -8.31 -6.45
C PHE A 436 -16.09 -9.18 -7.62
N MET A 437 -15.17 -8.65 -8.42
CA MET A 437 -14.57 -9.32 -9.56
C MET A 437 -13.09 -9.49 -9.34
N TYR A 438 -12.60 -10.72 -9.40
CA TYR A 438 -11.19 -11.02 -9.15
C TYR A 438 -10.48 -11.29 -10.49
N PRO A 439 -9.53 -10.44 -10.92
CA PRO A 439 -8.79 -10.64 -12.16
C PRO A 439 -7.87 -11.85 -12.10
N GLY A 440 -7.37 -12.26 -13.27
CA GLY A 440 -6.35 -13.30 -13.34
C GLY A 440 -5.03 -12.85 -12.70
N ILE A 441 -4.23 -13.81 -12.25
CA ILE A 441 -3.00 -13.59 -11.46
C ILE A 441 -1.84 -12.91 -12.22
N GLY A 442 -1.94 -12.74 -13.55
CA GLY A 442 -0.87 -12.17 -14.38
C GLY A 442 -0.70 -10.66 -14.31
N ALA A 443 -1.55 -9.95 -13.57
CA ALA A 443 -1.56 -8.48 -13.51
C ALA A 443 -0.60 -7.88 -12.47
N THR A 444 0.03 -8.70 -11.63
CA THR A 444 0.99 -8.27 -10.60
C THR A 444 2.20 -7.55 -11.20
N TYR A 445 2.70 -6.54 -10.48
CA TYR A 445 3.85 -5.72 -10.89
C TYR A 445 4.64 -5.22 -9.68
N VAL A 446 5.91 -4.89 -9.88
CA VAL A 446 6.80 -4.31 -8.86
C VAL A 446 6.21 -3.00 -8.34
N GLY A 447 6.01 -2.91 -7.03
CA GLY A 447 5.38 -1.79 -6.33
C GLY A 447 3.87 -1.90 -6.14
N LEU A 448 3.25 -3.03 -6.50
CA LEU A 448 1.85 -3.28 -6.20
C LEU A 448 1.58 -3.16 -4.69
N GLY A 449 0.60 -2.33 -4.33
CA GLY A 449 0.03 -2.24 -3.00
C GLY A 449 0.95 -1.71 -1.91
N ARG A 450 2.03 -1.04 -2.30
CA ARG A 450 3.06 -0.50 -1.40
C ARG A 450 2.50 0.47 -0.36
N ASP A 451 1.49 1.26 -0.73
CA ASP A 451 0.92 2.27 0.17
C ASP A 451 -0.29 1.77 0.97
N LEU A 452 -0.83 0.58 0.65
CA LEU A 452 -2.15 0.16 1.14
C LEU A 452 -2.21 -0.02 2.65
N PHE A 453 -1.17 -0.59 3.26
CA PHE A 453 -1.11 -0.79 4.72
C PHE A 453 -0.99 0.52 5.49
N HIS A 454 -0.48 1.57 4.83
CA HIS A 454 -0.32 2.88 5.44
C HIS A 454 -1.54 3.77 5.22
N LEU A 455 -2.16 3.68 4.03
CA LEU A 455 -3.46 4.29 3.72
C LEU A 455 -4.58 3.71 4.60
N PHE A 456 -4.52 2.42 4.90
CA PHE A 456 -5.57 1.66 5.59
C PHE A 456 -4.99 0.79 6.72
N PRO A 457 -4.45 1.38 7.80
CA PRO A 457 -3.80 0.64 8.89
C PRO A 457 -4.72 -0.37 9.60
N GLN A 458 -6.04 -0.23 9.48
CA GLN A 458 -7.06 -1.13 10.04
C GLN A 458 -6.90 -2.57 9.53
N ILE A 459 -6.40 -2.77 8.31
CA ILE A 459 -6.28 -4.12 7.73
C ILE A 459 -5.06 -4.88 8.24
N TYR A 460 -4.07 -4.19 8.83
CA TYR A 460 -2.73 -4.74 9.09
C TYR A 460 -2.76 -6.10 9.80
N GLN A 461 -3.48 -6.19 10.93
CA GLN A 461 -3.53 -7.41 11.74
C GLN A 461 -4.30 -8.54 11.06
N SER A 462 -5.43 -8.21 10.45
CA SER A 462 -6.28 -9.18 9.75
C SER A 462 -5.57 -9.82 8.56
N VAL A 463 -4.77 -9.03 7.82
CA VAL A 463 -3.97 -9.51 6.70
C VAL A 463 -2.74 -10.28 7.18
N ALA A 464 -2.07 -9.81 8.23
CA ALA A 464 -0.97 -10.53 8.85
C ALA A 464 -1.37 -11.94 9.30
N ALA A 465 -2.60 -12.11 9.77
CA ALA A 465 -3.14 -13.41 10.20
C ALA A 465 -3.46 -14.40 9.06
N LEU A 466 -3.35 -14.01 7.78
CA LEU A 466 -3.67 -14.89 6.65
C LEU A 466 -2.58 -15.93 6.35
N ALA A 467 -1.37 -15.71 6.84
CA ALA A 467 -0.21 -16.57 6.62
C ALA A 467 0.75 -16.52 7.82
N ASP A 468 1.61 -17.54 7.97
CA ASP A 468 2.63 -17.55 9.01
C ASP A 468 3.66 -16.42 8.81
N ASP A 469 3.99 -16.13 7.55
CA ASP A 469 4.82 -15.00 7.12
C ASP A 469 4.14 -14.28 5.95
N ILE A 470 3.43 -13.21 6.28
CA ILE A 470 2.69 -12.42 5.29
C ILE A 470 3.63 -11.68 4.32
N ALA A 471 4.86 -11.36 4.72
CA ALA A 471 5.81 -10.67 3.85
C ALA A 471 6.24 -11.56 2.68
N VAL A 472 6.42 -12.86 2.94
CA VAL A 472 6.70 -13.87 1.91
C VAL A 472 5.51 -14.05 0.99
N THR A 473 4.29 -14.17 1.53
CA THR A 473 3.07 -14.33 0.73
C THR A 473 2.78 -13.12 -0.16
N LEU A 474 3.01 -11.90 0.34
CA LEU A 474 2.88 -10.67 -0.46
C LEU A 474 4.12 -10.38 -1.32
N LYS A 475 5.13 -11.27 -1.31
CA LYS A 475 6.37 -11.17 -2.09
C LYS A 475 7.08 -9.83 -1.89
N ASP A 476 7.19 -9.36 -0.64
CA ASP A 476 7.77 -8.06 -0.31
C ASP A 476 9.12 -7.82 -1.00
N THR A 477 10.04 -8.79 -0.94
CA THR A 477 11.38 -8.65 -1.54
C THR A 477 11.38 -8.60 -3.07
N LEU A 478 10.34 -9.11 -3.73
CA LEU A 478 10.19 -9.03 -5.19
C LEU A 478 9.44 -7.75 -5.61
N LEU A 479 8.39 -7.37 -4.88
CA LEU A 479 7.55 -6.21 -5.21
C LEU A 479 8.14 -4.89 -4.69
N ASN A 480 8.90 -4.92 -3.60
CA ASN A 480 9.64 -3.79 -3.02
C ASN A 480 11.13 -4.11 -3.01
N PRO A 481 11.76 -4.25 -4.19
CA PRO A 481 13.01 -4.94 -4.25
C PRO A 481 14.13 -4.05 -3.71
N ARG A 482 14.96 -4.64 -2.84
CA ARG A 482 15.99 -3.93 -2.08
C ARG A 482 17.23 -3.71 -2.93
N SER A 483 17.91 -2.59 -2.76
CA SER A 483 19.14 -2.26 -3.48
C SER A 483 19.96 -1.20 -2.76
N ILE A 484 21.26 -1.18 -3.04
CA ILE A 484 22.18 -0.13 -2.58
C ILE A 484 22.10 1.08 -3.50
N ASN A 485 21.97 0.88 -4.81
CA ASN A 485 21.83 1.96 -5.79
C ASN A 485 20.38 2.05 -6.28
N ARG A 486 19.98 3.23 -6.76
CA ARG A 486 18.67 3.42 -7.37
C ARG A 486 18.49 2.50 -8.57
N LEU A 487 17.33 1.86 -8.64
CA LEU A 487 16.94 1.05 -9.78
C LEU A 487 16.39 1.95 -10.88
N GLY A 488 17.10 2.03 -12.00
CA GLY A 488 16.57 2.69 -13.19
C GLY A 488 15.41 1.90 -13.83
N PHE A 489 14.69 2.57 -14.75
CA PHE A 489 13.56 1.99 -15.48
C PHE A 489 13.85 0.62 -16.11
N LYS A 490 15.05 0.43 -16.70
CA LYS A 490 15.44 -0.85 -17.32
C LYS A 490 15.52 -1.99 -16.29
N ALA A 491 16.12 -1.73 -15.12
CA ALA A 491 16.25 -2.73 -14.06
C ALA A 491 14.89 -3.09 -13.45
N LEU A 492 14.03 -2.09 -13.20
CA LEU A 492 12.65 -2.32 -12.73
C LEU A 492 11.84 -3.12 -13.75
N LYS A 493 11.95 -2.79 -15.05
CA LYS A 493 11.29 -3.56 -16.12
C LYS A 493 11.78 -5.00 -16.18
N GLN A 494 13.07 -5.24 -15.96
CA GLN A 494 13.63 -6.59 -15.90
C GLN A 494 13.09 -7.37 -14.69
N ARG A 495 12.97 -6.73 -13.53
CA ARG A 495 12.35 -7.34 -12.33
C ARG A 495 10.87 -7.66 -12.54
N ASP A 496 10.13 -6.76 -13.18
CA ASP A 496 8.74 -7.01 -13.63
C ASP A 496 8.64 -8.23 -14.55
N LEU A 497 9.58 -8.38 -15.49
CA LEU A 497 9.63 -9.54 -16.39
C LEU A 497 10.00 -10.83 -15.64
N ALA A 498 10.97 -10.77 -14.73
CA ALA A 498 11.39 -11.91 -13.91
C ALA A 498 10.25 -12.39 -12.99
N LEU A 499 9.52 -11.46 -12.37
CA LEU A 499 8.34 -11.76 -11.56
C LEU A 499 7.30 -12.55 -12.37
N ARG A 500 7.02 -12.14 -13.61
CA ARG A 500 6.09 -12.85 -14.50
C ARG A 500 6.59 -14.21 -14.99
N GLY A 501 7.89 -14.48 -14.88
CA GLY A 501 8.48 -15.77 -15.22
C GLY A 501 8.16 -16.89 -14.23
N SER A 502 7.71 -16.56 -13.02
CA SER A 502 7.36 -17.52 -11.97
C SER A 502 5.85 -17.53 -11.72
N LEU A 503 5.16 -18.57 -12.20
CA LEU A 503 3.72 -18.73 -12.02
C LEU A 503 3.31 -18.79 -10.54
N ALA A 504 4.10 -19.49 -9.73
CA ALA A 504 3.86 -19.63 -8.30
C ALA A 504 3.95 -18.27 -7.57
N ASP A 505 4.96 -17.46 -7.90
CA ASP A 505 5.13 -16.15 -7.25
C ASP A 505 4.02 -15.18 -7.61
N ILE A 506 3.61 -15.10 -8.88
CA ILE A 506 2.49 -14.23 -9.29
C ILE A 506 1.15 -14.73 -8.77
N ALA A 507 0.97 -16.06 -8.66
CA ALA A 507 -0.25 -16.65 -8.11
C ALA A 507 -0.39 -16.29 -6.63
N GLU A 508 0.66 -16.53 -5.85
CA GLU A 508 0.64 -16.24 -4.42
C GLU A 508 0.46 -14.74 -4.15
N ALA A 509 1.24 -13.88 -4.82
CA ALA A 509 1.07 -12.43 -4.70
C ALA A 509 -0.33 -11.98 -5.13
N GLY A 510 -0.84 -12.50 -6.25
CA GLY A 510 -2.16 -12.14 -6.77
C GLY A 510 -3.29 -12.54 -5.80
N VAL A 511 -3.20 -13.71 -5.18
CA VAL A 511 -4.13 -14.15 -4.12
C VAL A 511 -4.00 -13.28 -2.88
N GLY A 512 -2.77 -13.03 -2.41
CA GLY A 512 -2.52 -12.20 -1.23
C GLY A 512 -3.08 -10.79 -1.38
N TYR A 513 -2.85 -10.12 -2.51
CA TYR A 513 -3.41 -8.79 -2.76
C TYR A 513 -4.92 -8.79 -3.00
N ALA A 514 -5.50 -9.86 -3.56
CA ALA A 514 -6.96 -9.99 -3.61
C ALA A 514 -7.58 -9.99 -2.19
N CYS A 515 -6.93 -10.65 -1.23
CA CYS A 515 -7.31 -10.58 0.18
C CYS A 515 -7.14 -9.16 0.74
N VAL A 516 -6.02 -8.49 0.48
CA VAL A 516 -5.78 -7.10 0.91
C VAL A 516 -6.87 -6.16 0.40
N PHE A 517 -7.17 -6.19 -0.90
CA PHE A 517 -8.21 -5.34 -1.50
C PHE A 517 -9.60 -5.64 -0.92
N THR A 518 -9.93 -6.92 -0.75
CA THR A 518 -11.21 -7.33 -0.14
C THR A 518 -11.31 -6.82 1.29
N LYS A 519 -10.24 -6.94 2.08
CA LYS A 519 -10.18 -6.45 3.46
C LYS A 519 -10.34 -4.95 3.58
N ILE A 520 -9.76 -4.17 2.67
CA ILE A 520 -9.97 -2.72 2.63
C ILE A 520 -11.46 -2.40 2.43
N PHE A 521 -12.12 -3.05 1.47
CA PHE A 521 -13.54 -2.78 1.24
C PHE A 521 -14.43 -3.26 2.38
N GLU A 522 -14.21 -4.47 2.91
CA GLU A 522 -15.05 -5.05 3.95
C GLU A 522 -14.84 -4.40 5.33
N ASP A 523 -13.59 -4.17 5.73
CA ASP A 523 -13.24 -3.78 7.10
C ASP A 523 -13.07 -2.27 7.26
N VAL A 524 -12.76 -1.53 6.17
CA VAL A 524 -12.58 -0.06 6.21
C VAL A 524 -13.78 0.66 5.63
N PHE A 525 -14.15 0.36 4.39
CA PHE A 525 -15.27 1.03 3.72
C PHE A 525 -16.64 0.43 4.05
N ASN A 526 -16.67 -0.70 4.77
CA ASN A 526 -17.89 -1.46 5.10
C ASN A 526 -18.74 -1.83 3.87
N VAL A 527 -18.08 -2.13 2.75
CA VAL A 527 -18.70 -2.59 1.49
C VAL A 527 -18.49 -4.09 1.37
N LYS A 528 -19.58 -4.84 1.23
CA LYS A 528 -19.55 -6.32 1.12
C LYS A 528 -20.15 -6.78 -0.20
N ALA A 529 -19.68 -7.93 -0.67
CA ALA A 529 -20.16 -8.53 -1.90
C ALA A 529 -21.48 -9.30 -1.71
N ASP A 530 -22.49 -8.99 -2.51
CA ASP A 530 -23.67 -9.86 -2.71
C ASP A 530 -23.37 -10.96 -3.71
N PHE A 531 -22.57 -10.62 -4.73
CA PHE A 531 -22.09 -11.50 -5.78
C PHE A 531 -20.56 -11.46 -5.83
N ALA A 532 -19.96 -12.55 -6.26
CA ALA A 532 -18.53 -12.55 -6.56
C ALA A 532 -18.24 -13.41 -7.77
N THR A 533 -17.19 -13.08 -8.52
CA THR A 533 -16.71 -13.91 -9.62
C THR A 533 -15.21 -13.78 -9.79
N GLY A 534 -14.58 -14.88 -10.19
CA GLY A 534 -13.21 -14.89 -10.67
C GLY A 534 -13.14 -14.87 -12.20
N TYR A 535 -12.11 -14.23 -12.74
CA TYR A 535 -11.70 -14.38 -14.14
C TYR A 535 -10.53 -15.35 -14.21
N SER A 536 -10.73 -16.54 -14.82
CA SER A 536 -9.69 -17.58 -14.93
C SER A 536 -9.14 -17.94 -13.53
N MET A 537 -7.83 -17.88 -13.29
CA MET A 537 -7.21 -18.11 -11.98
C MET A 537 -7.66 -17.13 -10.89
N GLY A 538 -8.33 -16.03 -11.24
CA GLY A 538 -9.03 -15.18 -10.27
C GLY A 538 -10.12 -15.92 -9.49
N GLU A 539 -10.59 -17.09 -9.96
CA GLU A 539 -11.54 -17.92 -9.17
C GLU A 539 -10.89 -18.44 -7.88
N VAL A 540 -9.58 -18.73 -7.91
CA VAL A 540 -8.79 -19.09 -6.71
C VAL A 540 -8.72 -17.90 -5.75
N SER A 541 -8.37 -16.72 -6.28
CA SER A 541 -8.32 -15.47 -5.51
C SER A 541 -9.66 -15.12 -4.86
N MET A 542 -10.78 -15.32 -5.57
CA MET A 542 -12.12 -15.08 -5.04
C MET A 542 -12.40 -15.91 -3.78
N TYR A 543 -12.17 -17.23 -3.82
CA TYR A 543 -12.44 -18.08 -2.66
C TYR A 543 -11.53 -17.76 -1.48
N ALA A 544 -10.24 -17.49 -1.73
CA ALA A 544 -9.31 -17.10 -0.69
C ALA A 544 -9.70 -15.76 -0.05
N ALA A 545 -9.97 -14.74 -0.85
CA ALA A 545 -10.23 -13.38 -0.39
C ALA A 545 -11.57 -13.24 0.36
N LEU A 546 -12.58 -14.03 -0.03
CA LEU A 546 -13.86 -14.11 0.68
C LEU A 546 -13.81 -15.04 1.90
N GLY A 547 -12.62 -15.50 2.30
CA GLY A 547 -12.41 -16.32 3.48
C GLY A 547 -13.06 -17.70 3.41
N CYS A 548 -13.24 -18.28 2.22
CA CYS A 548 -13.90 -19.58 2.06
C CYS A 548 -13.07 -20.78 2.52
N TRP A 549 -11.75 -20.63 2.62
CA TRP A 549 -10.82 -21.65 3.08
C TRP A 549 -10.31 -21.37 4.48
N GLN A 550 -10.16 -22.42 5.29
CA GLN A 550 -9.67 -22.27 6.68
C GLN A 550 -8.20 -21.86 6.73
N GLN A 551 -7.38 -22.36 5.81
CA GLN A 551 -5.95 -22.07 5.73
C GLN A 551 -5.57 -21.72 4.28
N PRO A 552 -5.88 -20.51 3.79
CA PRO A 552 -5.60 -20.13 2.40
C PRO A 552 -4.10 -20.15 2.08
N GLY A 553 -3.22 -19.89 3.06
CA GLY A 553 -1.77 -19.88 2.89
C GLY A 553 -1.15 -21.20 2.39
N ILE A 554 -1.77 -22.36 2.65
CA ILE A 554 -1.23 -23.66 2.19
C ILE A 554 -1.28 -23.81 0.67
N MET A 555 -2.08 -22.98 -0.03
CA MET A 555 -2.23 -23.02 -1.48
C MET A 555 -0.91 -22.74 -2.19
N SER A 556 -0.08 -21.83 -1.67
CA SER A 556 1.21 -21.50 -2.28
C SER A 556 2.13 -22.73 -2.32
N ALA A 557 2.34 -23.38 -1.17
CA ALA A 557 3.18 -24.56 -1.07
C ALA A 557 2.66 -25.71 -1.96
N ARG A 558 1.34 -25.90 -2.01
CA ARG A 558 0.70 -26.89 -2.88
C ARG A 558 0.94 -26.59 -4.36
N LEU A 559 0.76 -25.35 -4.80
CA LEU A 559 0.96 -24.94 -6.19
C LEU A 559 2.42 -25.04 -6.60
N ALA A 560 3.34 -24.60 -5.74
CA ALA A 560 4.79 -24.70 -5.97
C ALA A 560 5.27 -26.16 -6.10
N ALA A 561 4.63 -27.10 -5.40
CA ALA A 561 4.94 -28.53 -5.50
C ALA A 561 4.16 -29.26 -6.62
N SER A 562 3.28 -28.56 -7.35
CA SER A 562 2.35 -29.19 -8.29
C SER A 562 3.01 -29.50 -9.63
N ASP A 563 3.24 -30.79 -9.90
CA ASP A 563 3.71 -31.25 -11.21
C ASP A 563 2.80 -30.77 -12.37
N THR A 564 1.48 -30.70 -12.12
CA THR A 564 0.50 -30.15 -13.05
C THR A 564 0.85 -28.75 -13.57
N PHE A 565 1.33 -27.85 -12.70
CA PHE A 565 1.60 -26.45 -13.05
C PHE A 565 3.09 -26.13 -13.23
N ASN A 566 3.97 -27.10 -12.95
CA ASN A 566 5.41 -26.94 -13.15
C ASN A 566 5.88 -27.59 -14.46
N ASN A 567 5.35 -28.76 -14.82
CA ASN A 567 5.87 -29.54 -15.96
C ASN A 567 4.78 -29.97 -16.95
N LYS A 568 3.54 -30.19 -16.50
CA LYS A 568 2.50 -30.81 -17.34
C LYS A 568 1.70 -29.80 -18.17
N LEU A 569 1.09 -28.78 -17.54
CA LEU A 569 0.34 -27.69 -18.19
C LEU A 569 1.15 -26.42 -18.36
N CYS A 570 2.33 -26.33 -17.74
CA CYS A 570 3.32 -25.27 -17.93
C CYS A 570 4.71 -25.90 -18.06
N GLY A 571 5.77 -25.10 -18.16
CA GLY A 571 7.13 -25.60 -18.29
C GLY A 571 7.28 -26.40 -19.58
N ASP A 572 7.62 -27.68 -19.47
CA ASP A 572 7.83 -28.58 -20.61
C ASP A 572 6.53 -28.95 -21.35
N LEU A 573 5.36 -28.61 -20.78
CA LEU A 573 4.04 -28.88 -21.36
C LEU A 573 3.83 -30.38 -21.67
N LEU A 574 4.25 -31.25 -20.74
CA LEU A 574 4.23 -32.71 -20.94
C LEU A 574 2.85 -33.25 -21.33
N THR A 575 1.76 -32.66 -20.84
CA THR A 575 0.39 -33.06 -21.23
C THR A 575 0.15 -32.82 -22.72
N LEU A 576 0.61 -31.69 -23.27
CA LEU A 576 0.50 -31.42 -24.71
C LEU A 576 1.39 -32.33 -25.52
N ARG A 577 2.61 -32.59 -25.05
CA ARG A 577 3.56 -33.48 -25.73
C ARG A 577 2.99 -34.89 -25.86
N ASP A 578 2.43 -35.42 -24.77
CA ASP A 578 1.73 -36.71 -24.78
C ASP A 578 0.50 -36.67 -25.70
N HIS A 579 -0.34 -35.63 -25.61
CA HIS A 579 -1.56 -35.51 -26.41
C HIS A 579 -1.29 -35.33 -27.92
N TRP A 580 -0.17 -34.71 -28.29
CA TRP A 580 0.22 -34.44 -29.68
C TRP A 580 1.28 -35.39 -30.22
N ASN A 581 1.65 -36.43 -29.47
CA ASN A 581 2.68 -37.41 -29.80
C ASN A 581 4.03 -36.77 -30.15
N MET A 582 4.45 -35.79 -29.35
CA MET A 582 5.75 -35.10 -29.47
C MET A 582 6.78 -35.72 -28.51
N PRO A 583 8.09 -35.63 -28.81
CA PRO A 583 9.14 -36.05 -27.89
C PRO A 583 9.03 -35.33 -26.54
N LYS A 584 9.33 -36.04 -25.44
CA LYS A 584 9.29 -35.48 -24.07
C LYS A 584 10.42 -34.50 -23.77
N ASN A 585 11.53 -34.60 -24.51
CA ASN A 585 12.66 -33.69 -24.37
C ASN A 585 12.49 -32.53 -25.37
N SER A 586 12.66 -31.30 -24.90
CA SER A 586 12.68 -30.09 -25.72
C SER A 586 14.11 -29.68 -26.09
N ASP A 587 14.31 -29.13 -27.28
CA ASP A 587 15.36 -28.13 -27.46
C ASP A 587 14.92 -26.84 -26.75
N ASP A 588 15.83 -26.11 -26.10
CA ASP A 588 15.52 -24.90 -25.29
C ASP A 588 14.73 -23.81 -26.05
N ASN A 589 14.66 -23.88 -27.39
CA ASN A 589 13.98 -22.91 -28.26
C ASN A 589 12.69 -23.45 -28.91
N GLU A 590 12.24 -24.67 -28.60
CA GLU A 590 11.05 -25.25 -29.23
C GLU A 590 9.74 -24.64 -28.67
N LEU A 591 9.12 -23.75 -29.44
CA LEU A 591 7.82 -23.15 -29.08
C LEU A 591 6.64 -24.05 -29.53
N ILE A 592 6.11 -24.86 -28.61
CA ILE A 592 4.97 -25.75 -28.88
C ILE A 592 3.60 -25.15 -28.48
N TRP A 593 3.57 -24.08 -27.69
CA TRP A 593 2.35 -23.37 -27.30
C TRP A 593 2.60 -21.87 -27.25
N GLU A 594 1.65 -21.08 -27.75
CA GLU A 594 1.64 -19.63 -27.59
C GLU A 594 0.20 -19.13 -27.45
N THR A 595 0.02 -18.05 -26.69
CA THR A 595 -1.26 -17.36 -26.53
C THR A 595 -1.24 -16.02 -27.25
N TYR A 596 -2.25 -15.78 -28.08
CA TYR A 596 -2.43 -14.56 -28.84
C TYR A 596 -3.70 -13.84 -28.41
N THR A 597 -3.63 -12.52 -28.24
CA THR A 597 -4.83 -11.70 -28.24
C THR A 597 -5.18 -11.27 -29.66
N ILE A 598 -6.45 -11.45 -30.04
CA ILE A 598 -6.99 -11.10 -31.36
C ILE A 598 -8.30 -10.34 -31.25
N LYS A 599 -8.65 -9.60 -32.30
CA LYS A 599 -9.95 -8.95 -32.45
C LYS A 599 -10.85 -9.77 -33.37
N ALA A 600 -11.70 -10.63 -32.84
CA ALA A 600 -12.63 -11.47 -33.58
C ALA A 600 -13.80 -11.91 -32.68
N THR A 601 -14.89 -12.39 -33.26
CA THR A 601 -16.00 -13.05 -32.56
C THR A 601 -15.75 -14.57 -32.42
N VAL A 602 -16.45 -15.21 -31.49
CA VAL A 602 -16.35 -16.67 -31.29
C VAL A 602 -16.83 -17.43 -32.52
N GLU A 603 -17.84 -16.92 -33.21
CA GLU A 603 -18.40 -17.49 -34.44
C GLU A 603 -17.39 -17.44 -35.58
N GLU A 604 -16.75 -16.29 -35.80
CA GLU A 604 -15.69 -16.14 -36.81
C GLU A 604 -14.51 -17.07 -36.51
N PHE A 605 -14.08 -17.13 -35.23
CA PHE A 605 -13.01 -18.02 -34.81
C PHE A 605 -13.36 -19.49 -35.09
N ALA A 606 -14.56 -19.95 -34.72
CA ALA A 606 -14.97 -21.34 -34.90
C ALA A 606 -14.97 -21.78 -36.38
N LEU A 607 -15.37 -20.88 -37.29
CA LEU A 607 -15.29 -21.10 -38.74
C LEU A 607 -13.83 -21.11 -39.25
N ALA A 608 -12.99 -20.24 -38.68
CA ALA A 608 -11.58 -20.17 -39.06
C ALA A 608 -10.76 -21.36 -38.55
N SER A 609 -11.09 -21.90 -37.37
CA SER A 609 -10.34 -22.96 -36.69
C SER A 609 -10.83 -24.38 -36.97
N THR A 610 -11.84 -24.57 -37.84
CA THR A 610 -12.48 -25.88 -38.09
C THR A 610 -11.47 -26.99 -38.41
N ASP A 611 -10.42 -26.67 -39.18
CA ASP A 611 -9.41 -27.64 -39.63
C ASP A 611 -8.13 -27.64 -38.77
N GLU A 612 -8.11 -26.92 -37.65
CA GLU A 612 -6.92 -26.72 -36.81
C GLU A 612 -7.17 -27.19 -35.37
N PRO A 613 -7.16 -28.51 -35.11
CA PRO A 613 -7.54 -29.10 -33.81
C PRO A 613 -6.57 -28.79 -32.67
N LYS A 614 -5.41 -28.20 -32.99
CA LYS A 614 -4.39 -27.75 -32.03
C LYS A 614 -4.54 -26.27 -31.66
N VAL A 615 -5.65 -25.64 -32.01
CA VAL A 615 -5.94 -24.22 -31.74
C VAL A 615 -7.23 -24.11 -30.95
N PHE A 616 -7.16 -23.39 -29.83
CA PHE A 616 -8.26 -23.23 -28.89
C PHE A 616 -8.55 -21.75 -28.69
N CYS A 617 -9.82 -21.37 -28.64
CA CYS A 617 -10.22 -20.12 -28.02
C CYS A 617 -10.27 -20.36 -26.52
N THR A 618 -9.27 -19.88 -25.81
CA THR A 618 -9.09 -20.12 -24.37
C THR A 618 -9.94 -19.18 -23.54
N ILE A 619 -10.01 -17.90 -23.94
CA ILE A 619 -10.82 -16.90 -23.23
C ILE A 619 -11.52 -15.95 -24.21
N VAL A 620 -12.77 -15.59 -23.92
CA VAL A 620 -13.51 -14.48 -24.53
C VAL A 620 -13.47 -13.32 -23.53
N ASN A 621 -12.72 -12.26 -23.83
CA ASN A 621 -12.58 -11.10 -22.94
C ASN A 621 -13.76 -10.14 -23.10
N THR A 622 -14.12 -9.84 -24.35
CA THR A 622 -15.25 -9.00 -24.76
C THR A 622 -15.83 -9.57 -26.06
N PRO A 623 -17.02 -9.14 -26.53
CA PRO A 623 -17.68 -9.75 -27.70
C PRO A 623 -16.83 -9.86 -28.98
N ASP A 624 -15.83 -8.99 -29.13
CA ASP A 624 -14.91 -8.93 -30.28
C ASP A 624 -13.43 -9.09 -29.86
N SER A 625 -13.12 -9.56 -28.65
CA SER A 625 -11.73 -9.76 -28.19
C SER A 625 -11.56 -11.14 -27.57
N LEU A 626 -10.70 -11.94 -28.21
CA LEU A 626 -10.42 -13.31 -27.82
C LEU A 626 -8.96 -13.49 -27.42
N LEU A 627 -8.72 -14.43 -26.52
CA LEU A 627 -7.46 -15.14 -26.40
C LEU A 627 -7.55 -16.46 -27.16
N VAL A 628 -6.62 -16.64 -28.08
CA VAL A 628 -6.46 -17.85 -28.88
C VAL A 628 -5.10 -18.44 -28.56
N ALA A 629 -5.06 -19.70 -28.18
CA ALA A 629 -3.82 -20.37 -27.82
C ALA A 629 -3.74 -21.78 -28.44
N GLY A 630 -2.53 -22.27 -28.64
CA GLY A 630 -2.31 -23.52 -29.34
C GLY A 630 -0.95 -23.63 -29.99
N TYR A 631 -0.82 -24.61 -30.89
CA TYR A 631 0.40 -24.82 -31.66
C TYR A 631 0.67 -23.60 -32.58
N PRO A 632 1.80 -22.88 -32.44
CA PRO A 632 1.97 -21.57 -33.06
C PRO A 632 1.74 -21.52 -34.59
N PRO A 633 2.26 -22.47 -35.40
CA PRO A 633 1.97 -22.49 -36.84
C PRO A 633 0.47 -22.67 -37.15
N ALA A 634 -0.26 -23.43 -36.35
CA ALA A 634 -1.70 -23.62 -36.50
C ALA A 634 -2.46 -22.33 -36.13
N CYS A 635 -2.10 -21.71 -35.00
CA CYS A 635 -2.65 -20.42 -34.58
C CYS A 635 -2.46 -19.36 -35.68
N GLN A 636 -1.27 -19.27 -36.27
CA GLN A 636 -0.98 -18.31 -37.34
C GLN A 636 -1.85 -18.52 -38.59
N LYS A 637 -2.17 -19.76 -38.97
CA LYS A 637 -3.10 -20.03 -40.07
C LYS A 637 -4.51 -19.55 -39.76
N VAL A 638 -5.01 -19.81 -38.55
CA VAL A 638 -6.33 -19.33 -38.10
C VAL A 638 -6.37 -17.80 -38.10
N ILE A 639 -5.35 -17.15 -37.53
CA ILE A 639 -5.20 -15.69 -37.51
C ILE A 639 -5.20 -15.12 -38.93
N LYS A 640 -4.45 -15.75 -39.84
CA LYS A 640 -4.39 -15.35 -41.26
C LYS A 640 -5.74 -15.51 -41.96
N LYS A 641 -6.47 -16.61 -41.70
CA LYS A 641 -7.81 -16.86 -42.25
C LYS A 641 -8.84 -15.84 -41.75
N LEU A 642 -8.70 -15.39 -40.50
CA LEU A 642 -9.51 -14.30 -39.93
C LEU A 642 -9.15 -12.93 -40.50
N GLY A 643 -7.93 -12.74 -41.02
CA GLY A 643 -7.47 -11.45 -41.54
C GLY A 643 -7.24 -10.40 -40.45
N VAL A 644 -6.96 -10.83 -39.22
CA VAL A 644 -6.83 -9.96 -38.04
C VAL A 644 -5.37 -9.82 -37.59
N ARG A 645 -5.07 -8.75 -36.87
CA ARG A 645 -3.79 -8.63 -36.15
C ARG A 645 -3.85 -9.47 -34.87
N ALA A 646 -2.70 -10.05 -34.51
CA ALA A 646 -2.51 -10.80 -33.29
C ALA A 646 -1.29 -10.28 -32.53
N MET A 647 -1.37 -10.25 -31.20
CA MET A 647 -0.24 -9.95 -30.33
C MET A 647 0.02 -11.17 -29.45
N ALA A 648 1.22 -11.73 -29.51
CA ALA A 648 1.66 -12.81 -28.63
C ALA A 648 1.80 -12.28 -27.20
N LEU A 649 1.33 -13.07 -26.24
CA LEU A 649 1.41 -12.75 -24.81
C LEU A 649 2.61 -13.41 -24.13
N ASN A 650 3.33 -14.29 -24.83
CA ASN A 650 4.44 -15.10 -24.31
C ASN A 650 4.03 -15.90 -23.08
N MET A 651 2.85 -16.53 -23.14
CA MET A 651 2.31 -17.34 -22.06
C MET A 651 2.25 -18.80 -22.49
N ALA A 652 3.20 -19.58 -22.00
CA ALA A 652 3.32 -21.02 -22.24
C ALA A 652 2.58 -21.82 -21.16
N ASN A 653 1.26 -21.63 -21.04
CA ASN A 653 0.40 -22.48 -20.20
C ASN A 653 -0.81 -23.01 -20.98
N ALA A 654 -1.05 -24.31 -20.90
CA ALA A 654 -2.06 -25.03 -21.68
C ALA A 654 -3.43 -25.11 -20.98
N ILE A 655 -3.74 -24.17 -20.08
CA ILE A 655 -5.03 -24.09 -19.41
C ILE A 655 -6.12 -23.56 -20.35
N HIS A 656 -7.39 -23.73 -19.96
CA HIS A 656 -8.58 -23.38 -20.75
C HIS A 656 -8.63 -24.07 -22.12
N SER A 657 -8.07 -25.28 -22.20
CA SER A 657 -7.98 -26.07 -23.41
C SER A 657 -8.39 -27.52 -23.15
N ALA A 658 -8.88 -28.19 -24.19
CA ALA A 658 -9.31 -29.59 -24.07
C ALA A 658 -8.21 -30.53 -23.52
N PRO A 659 -6.92 -30.40 -23.90
CA PRO A 659 -5.83 -31.17 -23.29
C PRO A 659 -5.70 -31.06 -21.77
N ALA A 660 -6.09 -29.94 -21.16
CA ALA A 660 -5.99 -29.75 -19.72
C ALA A 660 -6.88 -30.71 -18.91
N TYR A 661 -7.90 -31.32 -19.52
CA TYR A 661 -8.74 -32.32 -18.85
C TYR A 661 -7.98 -33.58 -18.42
N SER A 662 -6.82 -33.87 -19.02
CA SER A 662 -5.95 -34.96 -18.57
C SER A 662 -5.47 -34.75 -17.12
N GLU A 663 -5.38 -33.49 -16.68
CA GLU A 663 -4.92 -33.10 -15.35
C GLU A 663 -6.08 -32.75 -14.39
N TYR A 664 -7.33 -32.98 -14.80
CA TYR A 664 -8.51 -32.55 -14.05
C TYR A 664 -8.57 -33.12 -12.63
N ASN A 665 -8.24 -34.41 -12.47
CA ASN A 665 -8.26 -35.08 -11.16
C ASN A 665 -7.16 -34.53 -10.24
N ASP A 666 -5.95 -34.33 -10.78
CA ASP A 666 -4.81 -33.76 -10.04
C ASP A 666 -5.13 -32.34 -9.59
N MET A 667 -5.70 -31.50 -10.47
CA MET A 667 -6.18 -30.16 -10.10
C MET A 667 -7.29 -30.21 -9.05
N THR A 668 -8.25 -31.13 -9.17
CA THR A 668 -9.32 -31.28 -8.17
C THR A 668 -8.72 -31.64 -6.80
N GLN A 669 -7.75 -32.55 -6.75
CA GLN A 669 -7.07 -32.91 -5.51
C GLN A 669 -6.29 -31.72 -4.94
N LEU A 670 -5.56 -30.99 -5.77
CA LEU A 670 -4.79 -29.81 -5.40
C LEU A 670 -5.65 -28.78 -4.64
N TYR A 671 -6.82 -28.45 -5.20
CA TYR A 671 -7.74 -27.44 -4.66
C TYR A 671 -8.74 -27.98 -3.63
N THR A 672 -8.67 -29.27 -3.27
CA THR A 672 -9.48 -29.82 -2.19
C THR A 672 -8.91 -29.37 -0.84
N MET A 673 -9.58 -28.38 -0.25
CA MET A 673 -9.21 -27.76 1.03
C MET A 673 -10.42 -27.67 1.96
N ASP A 674 -10.16 -27.64 3.26
CA ASP A 674 -11.20 -27.41 4.25
C ASP A 674 -11.76 -26.00 4.12
N VAL A 675 -13.08 -25.92 4.23
CA VAL A 675 -13.82 -24.66 4.07
C VAL A 675 -14.27 -24.12 5.43
N THR A 676 -14.39 -22.81 5.50
CA THR A 676 -14.98 -22.09 6.64
C THR A 676 -16.50 -22.18 6.63
N GLU A 677 -17.15 -21.51 7.59
CA GLU A 677 -18.60 -21.35 7.59
C GLU A 677 -19.12 -20.63 6.34
N ARG A 678 -20.35 -20.97 5.97
CA ARG A 678 -20.96 -20.50 4.73
C ARG A 678 -21.22 -18.98 4.77
N ILE A 679 -20.68 -18.26 3.80
CA ILE A 679 -20.96 -16.83 3.58
C ILE A 679 -22.26 -16.61 2.79
N LYS A 680 -22.79 -15.38 2.85
CA LYS A 680 -24.01 -14.98 2.11
C LYS A 680 -23.75 -14.71 0.63
N THR A 681 -22.53 -14.34 0.28
CA THR A 681 -22.11 -13.97 -1.08
C THR A 681 -22.34 -15.11 -2.07
N LYS A 682 -22.97 -14.80 -3.21
CA LYS A 682 -23.19 -15.76 -4.31
C LYS A 682 -21.95 -15.77 -5.22
N MET A 683 -21.12 -16.80 -5.08
CA MET A 683 -19.87 -16.94 -5.82
C MET A 683 -20.11 -17.65 -7.16
N TYR A 684 -19.94 -16.96 -8.28
CA TYR A 684 -20.15 -17.48 -9.63
C TYR A 684 -18.84 -18.01 -10.23
N SER A 685 -18.90 -19.18 -10.85
CA SER A 685 -17.78 -19.73 -11.61
C SER A 685 -17.69 -19.16 -13.02
N SER A 686 -16.46 -18.91 -13.48
CA SER A 686 -16.16 -18.50 -14.87
C SER A 686 -16.31 -19.60 -15.91
N SER A 687 -16.62 -20.85 -15.51
CA SER A 687 -16.86 -21.97 -16.44
C SER A 687 -18.28 -22.53 -16.37
N CYS A 688 -18.84 -22.62 -15.17
CA CYS A 688 -20.21 -23.10 -15.01
C CYS A 688 -21.24 -21.98 -15.21
N TYR A 689 -20.85 -20.71 -15.00
CA TYR A 689 -21.72 -19.54 -15.03
C TYR A 689 -22.90 -19.65 -14.05
N LEU A 690 -22.69 -20.37 -12.95
CA LEU A 690 -23.66 -20.67 -11.90
C LEU A 690 -23.00 -20.45 -10.53
N PRO A 691 -23.80 -20.15 -9.49
CA PRO A 691 -23.28 -20.02 -8.14
C PRO A 691 -22.77 -21.36 -7.61
N ILE A 692 -21.59 -21.33 -6.99
CA ILE A 692 -20.90 -22.49 -6.44
C ILE A 692 -21.19 -22.58 -4.93
N PRO A 693 -21.70 -23.72 -4.44
CA PRO A 693 -21.83 -23.93 -3.00
C PRO A 693 -20.47 -23.93 -2.31
N GLN A 694 -20.36 -23.25 -1.16
CA GLN A 694 -19.15 -23.28 -0.32
C GLN A 694 -18.99 -24.65 0.35
N ARG A 695 -18.50 -25.61 -0.42
CA ARG A 695 -18.17 -26.97 -0.02
C ARG A 695 -16.85 -27.32 -0.67
N SER A 696 -15.94 -27.93 0.08
CA SER A 696 -14.59 -28.31 -0.38
C SER A 696 -14.59 -28.92 -1.79
N LYS A 697 -15.37 -29.99 -2.00
CA LYS A 697 -15.49 -30.66 -3.31
C LYS A 697 -16.07 -29.77 -4.40
N ALA A 698 -17.04 -28.92 -4.10
CA ALA A 698 -17.70 -28.07 -5.10
C ALA A 698 -16.76 -26.96 -5.58
N ILE A 699 -16.02 -26.32 -4.65
CA ILE A 699 -15.00 -25.32 -4.95
C ILE A 699 -13.88 -25.95 -5.79
N ALA A 700 -13.32 -27.08 -5.35
CA ALA A 700 -12.25 -27.76 -6.07
C ALA A 700 -12.66 -28.17 -7.49
N THR A 701 -13.85 -28.73 -7.64
CA THR A 701 -14.46 -29.10 -8.93
C THR A 701 -14.62 -27.87 -9.83
N SER A 702 -15.08 -26.75 -9.27
CA SER A 702 -15.28 -25.51 -10.01
C SER A 702 -13.98 -24.96 -10.55
N ILE A 703 -12.93 -24.90 -9.72
CA ILE A 703 -11.60 -24.42 -10.12
C ILE A 703 -11.00 -25.33 -11.19
N ALA A 704 -10.99 -26.65 -10.97
CA ALA A 704 -10.45 -27.60 -11.94
C ALA A 704 -11.15 -27.49 -13.30
N LYS A 705 -12.49 -27.40 -13.30
CA LYS A 705 -13.27 -27.18 -14.52
C LYS A 705 -12.96 -25.84 -15.17
N CYS A 706 -12.83 -24.78 -14.38
CA CYS A 706 -12.44 -23.46 -14.87
C CYS A 706 -11.12 -23.49 -15.61
N LEU A 707 -10.12 -24.19 -15.08
CA LEU A 707 -8.79 -24.30 -15.69
C LEU A 707 -8.75 -25.23 -16.91
N CYS A 708 -9.80 -26.01 -17.18
CA CYS A 708 -9.93 -26.82 -18.38
C CYS A 708 -10.78 -26.16 -19.48
N ASP A 709 -11.88 -25.51 -19.11
CA ASP A 709 -12.83 -24.96 -20.06
C ASP A 709 -12.45 -23.56 -20.56
N ARG A 710 -12.97 -23.21 -21.74
CA ARG A 710 -12.97 -21.83 -22.21
C ARG A 710 -13.74 -20.93 -21.23
N VAL A 711 -13.11 -19.83 -20.84
CA VAL A 711 -13.76 -18.78 -20.06
C VAL A 711 -14.47 -17.80 -20.99
N ASP A 712 -15.76 -17.57 -20.77
CA ASP A 712 -16.57 -16.59 -21.52
C ASP A 712 -16.98 -15.45 -20.58
N PHE A 713 -16.14 -14.41 -20.51
CA PHE A 713 -16.38 -13.28 -19.61
C PHE A 713 -17.64 -12.48 -19.97
N PRO A 714 -17.97 -12.22 -21.26
CA PRO A 714 -19.26 -11.65 -21.64
C PRO A 714 -20.44 -12.45 -21.09
N ARG A 715 -20.45 -13.79 -21.23
CA ARG A 715 -21.52 -14.62 -20.68
C ARG A 715 -21.61 -14.49 -19.16
N LEU A 716 -20.48 -14.46 -18.46
CA LEU A 716 -20.42 -14.34 -17.01
C LEU A 716 -21.00 -13.00 -16.52
N VAL A 717 -20.53 -11.88 -17.06
CA VAL A 717 -21.00 -10.53 -16.73
C VAL A 717 -22.49 -10.38 -17.03
N ASN A 718 -22.93 -10.79 -18.22
CA ASN A 718 -24.35 -10.77 -18.57
C ASN A 718 -25.19 -11.66 -17.63
N THR A 719 -24.64 -12.76 -17.12
CA THR A 719 -25.35 -13.63 -16.17
C THR A 719 -25.50 -12.96 -14.81
N LEU A 720 -24.45 -12.33 -14.29
CA LEU A 720 -24.49 -11.58 -13.04
C LEU A 720 -25.45 -10.41 -13.12
N HIS A 721 -25.37 -9.62 -14.19
CA HIS A 721 -26.25 -8.47 -14.42
C HIS A 721 -27.73 -8.89 -14.53
N LYS A 722 -28.03 -9.98 -15.27
CA LYS A 722 -29.38 -10.60 -15.29
C LYS A 722 -29.89 -11.03 -13.91
N LYS A 723 -28.98 -11.31 -12.98
CA LYS A 723 -29.29 -11.75 -11.61
C LYS A 723 -29.38 -10.59 -10.62
N GLY A 724 -29.20 -9.37 -11.10
CA GLY A 724 -29.38 -8.14 -10.34
C GLY A 724 -28.08 -7.36 -10.12
N ALA A 725 -26.89 -7.91 -10.39
CA ALA A 725 -25.63 -7.21 -10.14
C ALA A 725 -25.55 -5.89 -10.93
N GLN A 726 -25.30 -4.78 -10.24
CA GLN A 726 -25.22 -3.44 -10.85
C GLN A 726 -23.88 -2.75 -10.56
N VAL A 727 -23.27 -3.01 -9.41
CA VAL A 727 -21.96 -2.46 -9.04
C VAL A 727 -20.91 -3.55 -9.19
N PHE A 728 -19.90 -3.32 -10.02
CA PHE A 728 -18.83 -4.26 -10.31
C PHE A 728 -17.49 -3.67 -9.84
N ILE A 729 -16.92 -4.22 -8.79
CA ILE A 729 -15.66 -3.75 -8.20
C ILE A 729 -14.55 -4.76 -8.50
N GLU A 730 -13.51 -4.34 -9.23
CA GLU A 730 -12.37 -5.19 -9.60
C GLU A 730 -11.35 -5.24 -8.47
N MET A 731 -11.34 -6.35 -7.73
CA MET A 731 -10.51 -6.62 -6.54
C MET A 731 -9.15 -7.22 -6.91
N GLY A 732 -8.39 -6.50 -7.73
CA GLY A 732 -7.05 -6.94 -8.09
C GLY A 732 -6.26 -5.91 -8.90
N PRO A 733 -5.04 -6.26 -9.32
CA PRO A 733 -4.15 -5.32 -10.00
C PRO A 733 -4.69 -4.91 -11.36
N GLY A 734 -4.63 -3.61 -11.65
CA GLY A 734 -5.11 -3.04 -12.92
C GLY A 734 -6.62 -2.81 -12.98
N ARG A 735 -7.10 -2.57 -14.21
CA ARG A 735 -8.47 -2.09 -14.48
C ARG A 735 -9.16 -2.74 -15.68
N SER A 736 -8.66 -3.91 -16.06
CA SER A 736 -9.04 -4.55 -17.32
C SER A 736 -10.46 -5.07 -17.25
N LEU A 737 -10.84 -5.74 -16.15
CA LEU A 737 -12.19 -6.29 -16.01
C LEU A 737 -13.23 -5.17 -16.01
N SER A 738 -12.96 -4.06 -15.30
CA SER A 738 -13.85 -2.90 -15.27
C SER A 738 -14.08 -2.34 -16.67
N SER A 739 -13.00 -2.16 -17.45
CA SER A 739 -13.08 -1.69 -18.83
C SER A 739 -13.84 -2.66 -19.74
N TRP A 740 -13.73 -3.96 -19.49
CA TRP A 740 -14.44 -4.99 -20.24
C TRP A 740 -15.92 -5.06 -19.87
N VAL A 741 -16.27 -4.92 -18.58
CA VAL A 741 -17.66 -4.84 -18.12
C VAL A 741 -18.37 -3.68 -18.79
N ASP A 742 -17.78 -2.48 -18.79
CA ASP A 742 -18.34 -1.31 -19.46
C ASP A 742 -18.64 -1.60 -20.94
N LYS A 743 -17.72 -2.27 -21.64
CA LYS A 743 -17.89 -2.65 -23.05
C LYS A 743 -18.95 -3.74 -23.26
N ILE A 744 -19.02 -4.72 -22.38
CA ILE A 744 -19.96 -5.85 -22.45
C ILE A 744 -21.39 -5.37 -22.23
N LEU A 745 -21.59 -4.43 -21.30
CA LEU A 745 -22.90 -3.91 -20.93
C LEU A 745 -23.27 -2.62 -21.69
N ASP A 746 -22.44 -2.17 -22.64
CA ASP A 746 -22.78 -1.04 -23.51
C ASP A 746 -23.91 -1.42 -24.48
N SER A 747 -25.03 -0.74 -24.31
CA SER A 747 -26.23 -0.86 -25.14
C SER A 747 -26.01 -0.54 -26.63
N LYS A 748 -24.99 0.25 -26.97
CA LYS A 748 -24.62 0.56 -28.38
C LYS A 748 -23.85 -0.56 -29.05
N VAL A 749 -23.24 -1.45 -28.26
CA VAL A 749 -22.45 -2.59 -28.73
C VAL A 749 -23.29 -3.88 -28.74
N THR A 750 -24.34 -3.95 -27.91
CA THR A 750 -25.16 -5.15 -27.74
C THR A 750 -26.61 -4.93 -28.19
N ASN A 751 -27.05 -5.69 -29.22
CA ASN A 751 -28.43 -5.67 -29.75
C ASN A 751 -29.49 -6.26 -28.76
N ASN A 752 -29.24 -6.24 -27.44
CA ASN A 752 -30.05 -6.93 -26.44
C ASN A 752 -30.91 -5.97 -25.62
N THR A 753 -32.03 -5.55 -26.21
CA THR A 753 -32.90 -4.45 -25.72
C THR A 753 -33.51 -4.63 -24.32
N LYS A 754 -33.58 -5.85 -23.76
CA LYS A 754 -34.11 -6.08 -22.40
C LYS A 754 -33.07 -5.92 -21.29
N LEU A 755 -31.80 -6.25 -21.55
CA LEU A 755 -30.74 -6.13 -20.55
C LEU A 755 -30.22 -4.68 -20.44
N ASN A 756 -30.35 -3.92 -21.52
CA ASN A 756 -29.92 -2.53 -21.67
C ASN A 756 -30.71 -1.50 -20.84
N SER A 757 -31.64 -1.93 -19.98
CA SER A 757 -32.46 -1.05 -19.13
C SER A 757 -31.91 -0.87 -17.69
N MET A 758 -31.04 -1.77 -17.21
CA MET A 758 -30.46 -1.69 -15.87
C MET A 758 -29.11 -0.98 -15.91
N ASN A 759 -29.03 0.18 -15.25
CA ASN A 759 -27.77 0.93 -15.10
C ASN A 759 -26.74 0.07 -14.35
N HIS A 760 -25.47 0.27 -14.67
CA HIS A 760 -24.35 -0.40 -14.01
C HIS A 760 -23.21 0.58 -13.75
N LEU A 761 -22.31 0.18 -12.84
CA LEU A 761 -21.08 0.87 -12.50
C LEU A 761 -19.94 -0.16 -12.48
N SER A 762 -18.80 0.17 -13.08
CA SER A 762 -17.54 -0.55 -12.89
C SER A 762 -16.45 0.30 -12.22
N VAL A 763 -15.74 -0.28 -11.25
CA VAL A 763 -14.74 0.40 -10.42
C VAL A 763 -13.49 -0.46 -10.25
N PRO A 764 -12.33 -0.03 -10.76
CA PRO A 764 -11.06 -0.64 -10.40
C PRO A 764 -10.53 -0.07 -9.08
N VAL A 765 -9.93 -0.93 -8.24
CA VAL A 765 -9.32 -0.53 -6.95
C VAL A 765 -7.81 -0.31 -7.07
N ASN A 766 -7.22 -0.65 -8.22
CA ASN A 766 -5.81 -0.43 -8.52
C ASN A 766 -5.63 0.01 -9.98
N ALA A 767 -4.58 0.78 -10.27
CA ALA A 767 -4.19 1.11 -11.63
C ALA A 767 -2.68 1.34 -11.72
N LYS A 768 -1.96 0.44 -12.40
CA LYS A 768 -0.51 0.58 -12.59
C LYS A 768 -0.14 1.97 -13.15
N GLY A 769 0.80 2.64 -12.48
CA GLY A 769 1.26 3.98 -12.85
C GLY A 769 0.43 5.14 -12.29
N THR A 770 -0.59 4.84 -11.48
CA THR A 770 -1.30 5.82 -10.64
C THR A 770 -1.01 5.50 -9.18
N SER A 771 -0.93 6.50 -8.30
CA SER A 771 -0.81 6.24 -6.86
C SER A 771 -2.04 5.51 -6.33
N ASP A 772 -1.84 4.69 -5.30
CA ASP A 772 -2.96 3.98 -4.66
C ASP A 772 -3.95 4.99 -4.05
N GLU A 773 -3.46 6.05 -3.38
CA GLU A 773 -4.31 7.12 -2.80
C GLU A 773 -5.28 7.71 -3.83
N LEU A 774 -4.79 8.15 -5.00
CA LEU A 774 -5.64 8.74 -6.04
C LEU A 774 -6.61 7.70 -6.64
N THR A 775 -6.19 6.44 -6.74
CA THR A 775 -7.03 5.36 -7.27
C THR A 775 -8.22 5.12 -6.35
N TYR A 776 -8.01 5.07 -5.03
CA TYR A 776 -9.10 4.95 -4.06
C TYR A 776 -10.00 6.18 -4.03
N MET A 777 -9.46 7.40 -4.12
CA MET A 777 -10.29 8.62 -4.20
C MET A 777 -11.21 8.61 -5.42
N ARG A 778 -10.72 8.13 -6.57
CA ARG A 778 -11.53 7.95 -7.79
C ARG A 778 -12.57 6.84 -7.64
N ALA A 779 -12.24 5.76 -6.94
CA ALA A 779 -13.17 4.68 -6.66
C ALA A 779 -14.32 5.17 -5.76
N VAL A 780 -13.99 5.86 -4.65
CA VAL A 780 -14.95 6.48 -3.74
C VAL A 780 -15.83 7.48 -4.49
N ALA A 781 -15.25 8.38 -5.30
CA ALA A 781 -16.01 9.37 -6.05
C ALA A 781 -17.09 8.74 -6.94
N LYS A 782 -16.75 7.65 -7.64
CA LYS A 782 -17.71 6.89 -8.46
C LYS A 782 -18.76 6.19 -7.61
N LEU A 783 -18.34 5.45 -6.58
CA LEU A 783 -19.23 4.64 -5.74
C LEU A 783 -20.27 5.51 -5.05
N VAL A 784 -19.83 6.61 -4.42
CA VAL A 784 -20.69 7.56 -3.72
C VAL A 784 -21.66 8.24 -4.69
N SER A 785 -21.19 8.71 -5.85
CA SER A 785 -22.07 9.34 -6.85
C SER A 785 -23.15 8.40 -7.39
N HIS A 786 -22.89 7.08 -7.37
CA HIS A 786 -23.85 6.06 -7.76
C HIS A 786 -24.78 5.61 -6.61
N GLY A 787 -24.62 6.20 -5.42
CA GLY A 787 -25.42 5.96 -4.22
C GLY A 787 -24.92 4.85 -3.32
N VAL A 788 -23.73 4.27 -3.55
CA VAL A 788 -23.21 3.20 -2.69
C VAL A 788 -22.88 3.75 -1.32
N ILE A 789 -23.50 3.19 -0.29
CA ILE A 789 -23.25 3.52 1.13
C ILE A 789 -21.90 2.95 1.54
N MET A 790 -21.05 3.79 2.14
CA MET A 790 -19.68 3.46 2.52
C MET A 790 -19.32 4.17 3.83
N GLU A 791 -18.42 3.58 4.62
CA GLU A 791 -17.74 4.34 5.67
C GLU A 791 -16.65 5.20 5.05
N LEU A 792 -16.73 6.53 5.24
CA LEU A 792 -15.85 7.53 4.66
C LEU A 792 -15.13 8.38 5.73
N SER A 793 -15.40 8.20 7.02
CA SER A 793 -14.87 9.07 8.09
C SER A 793 -13.35 9.17 8.07
N HIS A 794 -12.65 8.08 7.73
CA HIS A 794 -11.20 8.00 7.61
C HIS A 794 -10.59 8.91 6.53
N LEU A 795 -11.39 9.36 5.56
CA LEU A 795 -10.94 10.30 4.53
C LEU A 795 -10.88 11.75 5.05
N PHE A 796 -11.63 12.05 6.12
CA PHE A 796 -11.78 13.40 6.68
C PHE A 796 -11.19 13.54 8.08
N HIS A 797 -11.12 12.43 8.81
CA HIS A 797 -10.71 12.35 10.20
C HIS A 797 -9.63 11.28 10.38
N GLY A 798 -8.71 11.54 11.28
CA GLY A 798 -7.61 10.63 11.58
C GLY A 798 -6.47 11.40 12.24
N SER A 799 -5.78 10.75 13.17
CA SER A 799 -4.53 11.23 13.72
C SER A 799 -3.76 10.05 14.28
N MET A 800 -2.43 10.10 14.20
CA MET A 800 -1.59 9.18 14.95
C MET A 800 -1.58 9.48 16.44
N ILE A 801 -1.98 10.70 16.82
CA ILE A 801 -2.04 11.10 18.22
C ILE A 801 -3.25 10.47 18.88
N VAL A 802 -2.96 9.60 19.84
CA VAL A 802 -3.97 8.96 20.67
C VAL A 802 -4.23 9.83 21.89
N LYS A 803 -5.38 10.52 21.91
CA LYS A 803 -5.85 11.26 23.09
C LYS A 803 -6.48 10.28 24.07
N LYS A 804 -6.05 10.32 25.34
CA LYS A 804 -6.59 9.50 26.43
C LYS A 804 -7.42 10.29 27.42
#